data_AF-A0A3M1TQJ5-F1
#
_entry.id   AF-A0A3M1TQJ5-F1
#
_cell.length_a   1.000
_cell.length_b   1.000
_cell.length_c   1.000
_cell.angle_alpha   90.00
_cell.angle_beta   90.00
_cell.angle_gamma   90.00
#
_symmetry.space_group_name_H-M   'P 1'
#
loop_
_entity.id
_entity.type
_entity.pdbx_description
1 polymer ?
#
loop_
_entity_poly.entity_id
_entity_poly.type
_entity_poly.pdbx_seq_one_letter_code
_entity_poly.pdbx_strand_id
1 'polypeptide(L)'
;MRPPLLLVPILLLAAGAARGDTVYLKDGRVLSGRVVDQGDRLFVEHPKYGGISVDREDVIRVDRDAADEPAKREADEVLLKDGRVVRGDVRLSPDGTQVIVAFGDRGEVRHPRTAVDTITWRDGRREKASQGLPEGGGTELERRVRRLVEDLAKVDETGAPDLRTRGAARKALIGLGVFARSYLETLEGEAAERVKPVLDVLDRLEALRRVLPGKVEKKHERIGERLISEDPSERMSALRLCVMEAPHRVGPLLLHVVKTDADPQIRAFCVSQMSALRKFEELAEVLRLPEGPLRLAAAFALGDAGIYAGVPILIEALRLSDPEIRRAAVHKLREYTGQTFGYLPGGSKQQREAAIAKWSAWWNENGRDLVRKGIREVAPNLEGARLTEEERQAARRLWAQAAEIIARDPARAEEPAASPKELAQRRLQLERALDLLRRALDIDPSLSSARMTRAVLLYEELERMEEARAELHRIIDRADFDAGDPDEARKFAYYHLGQIALREQSYRKAILAFSQALSYDEDYLDALVGQADAYLGNALDDRPGERLPTAKRLEALSSARVAFDRALETLERRSKELLETVRELDAKGTKTLEEGQVIQAVRRSRRVLELQKAAVHFKLGRLEAARQKDELALEHYRAAALLDPGNAEYEQARAFWERLARQKQGAGGS
;
A
#
# COMPACT_ATOMS: atom_id res chain seq x y z
N MET A 1 26.61 4.72 21.80
CA MET A 1 25.85 5.39 22.88
C MET A 1 24.93 6.39 22.19
N ARG A 2 23.62 6.17 22.22
CA ARG A 2 22.62 7.11 21.68
C ARG A 2 22.31 8.18 22.76
N PRO A 3 22.18 9.47 22.45
CA PRO A 3 21.76 10.47 23.42
C PRO A 3 20.24 10.39 23.67
N PRO A 4 19.75 10.82 24.84
CA PRO A 4 18.35 10.75 25.20
C PRO A 4 17.56 11.93 24.61
N LEU A 5 16.35 11.66 24.13
CA LEU A 5 15.36 12.70 23.85
C LEU A 5 14.65 13.06 25.16
N LEU A 6 14.78 14.33 25.56
CA LEU A 6 14.12 14.94 26.71
C LEU A 6 12.60 14.95 26.51
N LEU A 7 11.89 14.27 27.41
CA LEU A 7 10.44 14.31 27.60
C LEU A 7 10.10 15.46 28.57
N VAL A 8 9.32 16.44 28.11
CA VAL A 8 8.62 17.38 29.01
C VAL A 8 7.19 16.85 29.20
N PRO A 9 6.73 16.63 30.45
CA PRO A 9 5.36 16.22 30.71
C PRO A 9 4.46 17.45 30.76
N ILE A 10 3.35 17.43 30.01
CA ILE A 10 2.21 18.31 30.28
C ILE A 10 1.04 17.43 30.69
N LEU A 11 0.84 17.37 32.00
CA LEU A 11 -0.33 16.83 32.67
C LEU A 11 -1.27 18.02 32.91
N LEU A 12 -2.50 17.99 32.40
CA LEU A 12 -3.61 18.76 32.95
C LEU A 12 -4.97 18.14 32.63
N LEU A 13 -5.53 17.62 33.73
CA LEU A 13 -6.91 17.32 34.12
C LEU A 13 -8.08 17.80 33.24
N ALA A 14 -8.98 16.83 33.01
CA ALA A 14 -10.44 16.81 33.09
C ALA A 14 -11.32 18.08 32.89
N ALA A 15 -12.42 17.80 32.18
CA ALA A 15 -13.76 18.40 32.21
C ALA A 15 -14.01 19.68 31.40
N GLY A 16 -14.85 19.52 30.37
CA GLY A 16 -15.48 20.58 29.60
C GLY A 16 -15.98 20.02 28.26
N ALA A 17 -17.22 19.56 28.21
CA ALA A 17 -17.86 19.17 26.95
C ALA A 17 -17.89 20.38 26.02
N ALA A 18 -17.09 20.35 24.94
CA ALA A 18 -17.11 21.37 23.92
C ALA A 18 -18.33 21.15 23.02
N ARG A 19 -19.33 22.03 23.14
CA ARG A 19 -20.46 22.15 22.22
C ARG A 19 -19.95 22.59 20.84
N GLY A 20 -20.34 21.85 19.80
CA GLY A 20 -20.00 22.10 18.41
C GLY A 20 -20.72 21.09 17.51
N ASP A 21 -20.85 21.42 16.22
CA ASP A 21 -21.52 20.54 15.25
C ASP A 21 -20.84 19.16 15.21
N THR A 22 -21.63 18.11 15.00
CA THR A 22 -21.14 16.73 14.96
C THR A 22 -21.32 16.14 13.58
N VAL A 23 -20.22 15.80 12.92
CA VAL A 23 -20.14 15.24 11.56
C VAL A 23 -19.89 13.74 11.61
N TYR A 24 -20.80 12.96 11.04
CA TYR A 24 -20.71 11.50 10.93
C TYR A 24 -20.23 11.13 9.53
N LEU A 25 -19.14 10.37 9.43
CA LEU A 25 -18.52 9.97 8.16
C LEU A 25 -18.83 8.52 7.78
N LYS A 26 -18.77 8.21 6.49
CA LYS A 26 -19.05 6.86 5.91
C LYS A 26 -18.11 5.77 6.43
N ASP A 27 -16.92 6.16 6.87
CA ASP A 27 -15.90 5.28 7.45
C ASP A 27 -16.08 5.04 8.97
N GLY A 28 -17.16 5.57 9.56
CA GLY A 28 -17.50 5.40 10.97
C GLY A 28 -16.88 6.44 11.91
N ARG A 29 -16.06 7.37 11.41
CA ARG A 29 -15.53 8.47 12.24
C ARG A 29 -16.61 9.50 12.55
N VAL A 30 -16.54 10.06 13.75
CA VAL A 30 -17.39 11.16 14.22
C VAL A 30 -16.50 12.33 14.59
N LEU A 31 -16.69 13.48 13.95
CA LEU A 31 -15.93 14.70 14.19
C LEU A 31 -16.82 15.72 14.88
N SER A 32 -16.30 16.42 15.88
CA SER A 32 -17.05 17.48 16.58
C SER A 32 -16.30 18.80 16.48
N GLY A 33 -16.97 19.86 16.01
CA GLY A 33 -16.36 21.17 15.78
C GLY A 33 -17.24 22.09 14.94
N ARG A 34 -16.85 23.35 14.75
CA ARG A 34 -17.61 24.30 13.93
C ARG A 34 -17.48 23.93 12.45
N VAL A 35 -18.58 23.69 11.74
CA VAL A 35 -18.54 23.28 10.33
C VAL A 35 -18.70 24.47 9.38
N VAL A 36 -17.72 24.68 8.51
CA VAL A 36 -17.73 25.67 7.43
C VAL A 36 -17.87 24.93 6.09
N ASP A 37 -18.93 25.20 5.34
CA ASP A 37 -19.18 24.60 4.03
C ASP A 37 -18.40 25.35 2.94
N GLN A 38 -17.52 24.66 2.21
CA GLN A 38 -16.68 25.22 1.14
C GLN A 38 -17.08 24.65 -0.24
N GLY A 39 -18.30 24.14 -0.39
CA GLY A 39 -18.79 23.54 -1.63
C GLY A 39 -18.54 22.04 -1.64
N ASP A 40 -17.42 21.61 -2.22
CA ASP A 40 -17.09 20.17 -2.39
C ASP A 40 -16.56 19.53 -1.09
N ARG A 41 -16.21 20.35 -0.10
CA ARG A 41 -15.64 19.93 1.19
C ARG A 41 -16.31 20.67 2.34
N LEU A 42 -16.42 19.98 3.48
CA LEU A 42 -16.78 20.57 4.76
C LEU A 42 -15.51 20.72 5.59
N PHE A 43 -15.25 21.91 6.11
CA PHE A 43 -14.17 22.16 7.04
C PHE A 43 -14.70 22.16 8.47
N VAL A 44 -14.27 21.19 9.28
CA VAL A 44 -14.69 21.01 10.67
C VAL A 44 -13.62 21.57 11.59
N GLU A 45 -13.83 22.76 12.13
CA GLU A 45 -12.87 23.48 12.98
C GLU A 45 -13.00 23.02 14.44
N HIS A 46 -11.98 22.30 14.93
CA HIS A 46 -11.93 21.87 16.33
C HIS A 46 -11.18 22.90 17.20
N PRO A 47 -11.77 23.37 18.34
CA PRO A 47 -11.21 24.47 19.14
C PRO A 47 -9.78 24.27 19.66
N LYS A 48 -9.35 23.01 19.80
CA LYS A 48 -8.07 22.62 20.42
C LYS A 48 -7.02 22.06 19.45
N TYR A 49 -7.42 21.64 18.23
CA TYR A 49 -6.57 20.83 17.34
C TYR A 49 -6.51 21.36 15.89
N GLY A 50 -7.12 22.52 15.62
CA GLY A 50 -7.25 23.05 14.25
C GLY A 50 -8.40 22.38 13.48
N GLY A 51 -8.57 22.75 12.22
CA GLY A 51 -9.69 22.28 11.41
C GLY A 51 -9.35 21.15 10.43
N ILE A 52 -10.33 20.27 10.22
CA ILE A 52 -10.23 19.06 9.39
C ILE A 52 -11.14 19.25 8.19
N SER A 53 -10.57 19.19 6.98
CA SER A 53 -11.37 19.26 5.75
C SER A 53 -11.78 17.86 5.30
N VAL A 54 -13.08 17.59 5.34
CA VAL A 54 -13.70 16.33 4.89
C VAL A 54 -14.42 16.54 3.56
N ASP A 55 -14.30 15.60 2.64
CA ASP A 55 -15.03 15.67 1.38
C ASP A 55 -16.53 15.47 1.66
N ARG A 56 -17.38 16.28 1.02
CA ARG A 56 -18.84 16.28 1.30
C ARG A 56 -19.48 14.93 1.01
N GLU A 57 -18.93 14.19 0.05
CA GLU A 57 -19.38 12.85 -0.34
C GLU A 57 -19.13 11.79 0.74
N ASP A 58 -18.20 12.03 1.67
CA ASP A 58 -17.86 11.10 2.75
C ASP A 58 -18.68 11.36 4.02
N VAL A 59 -19.52 12.39 4.02
CA VAL A 59 -20.35 12.78 5.17
C VAL A 59 -21.71 12.09 5.08
N ILE A 60 -22.03 11.28 6.08
CA ILE A 60 -23.36 10.67 6.26
C ILE A 60 -24.35 11.74 6.74
N ARG A 61 -23.96 12.49 7.77
CA ARG A 61 -24.86 13.42 8.49
C ARG A 61 -24.03 14.48 9.23
N VAL A 62 -24.56 15.69 9.34
CA VAL A 62 -24.04 16.74 10.23
C VAL A 62 -25.14 17.17 11.18
N ASP A 63 -24.93 17.02 12.48
CA ASP A 63 -25.79 17.51 13.54
C ASP A 63 -25.27 18.86 14.02
N ARG A 64 -25.92 19.95 13.61
CA ARG A 64 -25.49 21.29 14.00
C ARG A 64 -26.08 21.68 15.36
N ASP A 65 -25.25 22.23 16.24
CA ASP A 65 -25.72 22.74 17.54
C ASP A 65 -26.30 24.14 17.34
N ALA A 66 -27.53 24.36 17.82
CA ALA A 66 -28.40 25.44 17.37
C ALA A 66 -28.02 26.81 17.95
N ALA A 67 -27.18 27.57 17.24
CA ALA A 67 -27.10 29.03 17.40
C ALA A 67 -26.46 29.69 16.17
N ASP A 68 -27.28 29.87 15.14
CA ASP A 68 -27.29 30.96 14.14
C ASP A 68 -27.87 30.42 12.82
N GLU A 69 -29.18 30.14 12.81
CA GLU A 69 -29.95 29.97 11.57
C GLU A 69 -30.38 31.37 11.06
N PRO A 70 -30.26 31.67 9.75
CA PRO A 70 -31.16 32.64 9.14
C PRO A 70 -32.57 32.03 9.10
N ALA A 71 -33.54 32.76 9.65
CA ALA A 71 -34.92 32.36 9.93
C ALA A 71 -35.53 31.30 8.97
N LYS A 72 -35.84 30.12 9.53
CA LYS A 72 -36.72 29.12 8.92
C LYS A 72 -38.09 29.75 8.66
N ARG A 73 -38.57 29.66 7.42
CA ARG A 73 -39.93 30.08 7.07
C ARG A 73 -40.91 29.04 7.59
N GLU A 74 -41.89 29.47 8.40
CA GLU A 74 -42.88 28.58 9.02
C GLU A 74 -43.90 27.98 8.04
N ALA A 75 -43.96 28.49 6.80
CA ALA A 75 -44.86 28.01 5.74
C ALA A 75 -44.27 28.27 4.34
N ASP A 76 -44.78 27.55 3.33
CA ASP A 76 -44.47 27.82 1.93
C ASP A 76 -45.20 29.10 1.47
N GLU A 77 -44.60 29.87 0.55
CA GLU A 77 -45.15 31.14 0.05
C GLU A 77 -45.41 31.06 -1.46
N VAL A 78 -46.59 31.49 -1.90
CA VAL A 78 -46.99 31.58 -3.31
C VAL A 78 -47.19 33.05 -3.68
N LEU A 79 -46.33 33.58 -4.55
CA LEU A 79 -46.48 34.88 -5.16
C LEU A 79 -47.34 34.73 -6.43
N LEU A 80 -48.48 35.41 -6.47
CA LEU A 80 -49.35 35.51 -7.63
C LEU A 80 -48.88 36.63 -8.56
N LYS A 81 -49.18 36.50 -9.85
CA LYS A 81 -48.79 37.50 -10.87
C LYS A 81 -49.41 38.88 -10.67
N ASP A 82 -50.49 38.96 -9.91
CA ASP A 82 -51.14 40.22 -9.52
C ASP A 82 -50.50 40.87 -8.27
N GLY A 83 -49.41 40.29 -7.76
CA GLY A 83 -48.61 40.82 -6.65
C GLY A 83 -49.05 40.33 -5.27
N ARG A 84 -50.12 39.53 -5.16
CA ARG A 84 -50.56 38.95 -3.87
C ARG A 84 -49.67 37.78 -3.45
N VAL A 85 -49.41 37.67 -2.15
CA VAL A 85 -48.65 36.56 -1.56
C VAL A 85 -49.56 35.74 -0.65
N VAL A 86 -49.59 34.43 -0.87
CA VAL A 86 -50.40 33.47 -0.10
C VAL A 86 -49.47 32.51 0.63
N ARG A 87 -49.65 32.32 1.94
CA ARG A 87 -48.74 31.54 2.79
C ARG A 87 -49.44 30.36 3.43
N GLY A 88 -48.95 29.14 3.22
CA GLY A 88 -49.53 27.91 3.77
C GLY A 88 -48.82 26.66 3.26
N ASP A 89 -49.41 25.48 3.47
CA ASP A 89 -48.87 24.23 2.93
C ASP A 89 -49.22 24.14 1.44
N VAL A 90 -48.21 24.21 0.59
CA VAL A 90 -48.40 24.27 -0.87
C VAL A 90 -48.31 22.88 -1.47
N ARG A 91 -49.34 22.48 -2.20
CA ARG A 91 -49.37 21.25 -2.99
C ARG A 91 -49.95 21.50 -4.37
N LEU A 92 -49.61 20.65 -5.33
CA LEU A 92 -50.17 20.71 -6.67
C LEU A 92 -51.39 19.79 -6.75
N SER A 93 -52.39 20.17 -7.55
CA SER A 93 -53.47 19.26 -7.90
C SER A 93 -52.91 18.04 -8.64
N PRO A 94 -53.59 16.86 -8.59
CA PRO A 94 -53.09 15.64 -9.22
C PRO A 94 -52.80 15.74 -10.73
N ASP A 95 -53.49 16.65 -11.42
CA ASP A 95 -53.30 16.98 -12.84
C ASP A 95 -52.28 18.11 -13.08
N GLY A 96 -51.70 18.68 -12.02
CA GLY A 96 -50.68 19.73 -12.06
C GLY A 96 -51.18 21.13 -12.47
N THR A 97 -52.49 21.28 -12.71
CA THR A 97 -53.07 22.52 -13.27
C THR A 97 -53.34 23.60 -12.22
N GLN A 98 -53.43 23.23 -10.94
CA GLN A 98 -53.72 24.14 -9.83
C GLN A 98 -52.68 24.04 -8.72
N VAL A 99 -52.40 25.19 -8.09
CA VAL A 99 -51.63 25.31 -6.85
C VAL A 99 -52.63 25.45 -5.71
N ILE A 100 -52.62 24.49 -4.81
CA ILE A 100 -53.50 24.41 -3.64
C ILE A 100 -52.68 24.83 -2.43
N VAL A 101 -53.15 25.87 -1.72
CA VAL A 101 -52.55 26.33 -0.48
C VAL A 101 -53.50 25.97 0.66
N ALA A 102 -53.07 25.07 1.54
CA ALA A 102 -53.84 24.62 2.69
C ALA A 102 -53.44 25.38 3.96
N PHE A 103 -54.43 25.70 4.80
CA PHE A 103 -54.24 26.49 6.02
C PHE A 103 -54.59 25.69 7.29
N GLY A 104 -54.17 24.43 7.32
CA GLY A 104 -54.57 23.47 8.36
C GLY A 104 -56.10 23.29 8.39
N ASP A 105 -56.69 23.46 9.56
CA ASP A 105 -58.11 23.21 9.82
C ASP A 105 -59.05 24.29 9.25
N ARG A 106 -58.48 25.37 8.68
CA ARG A 106 -59.22 26.55 8.19
C ARG A 106 -59.62 26.47 6.70
N GLY A 107 -59.39 25.33 6.05
CA GLY A 107 -59.70 25.10 4.65
C GLY A 107 -58.52 25.31 3.69
N GLU A 108 -58.79 25.20 2.39
CA GLU A 108 -57.79 25.34 1.32
C GLU A 108 -58.24 26.34 0.25
N VAL A 109 -57.28 27.03 -0.35
CA VAL A 109 -57.53 27.95 -1.47
C VAL A 109 -56.77 27.45 -2.69
N ARG A 110 -57.45 27.46 -3.84
CA ARG A 110 -56.90 26.94 -5.10
C ARG A 110 -56.66 28.08 -6.07
N HIS A 111 -55.46 28.12 -6.62
CA HIS A 111 -55.06 29.08 -7.65
C HIS A 111 -54.71 28.33 -8.93
N PRO A 112 -55.20 28.76 -10.11
CA PRO A 112 -54.70 28.24 -11.37
C PRO A 112 -53.18 28.44 -11.44
N ARG A 113 -52.41 27.43 -11.86
CA ARG A 113 -50.94 27.51 -11.91
C ARG A 113 -50.45 28.65 -12.82
N THR A 114 -51.27 29.05 -13.81
CA THR A 114 -51.04 30.20 -14.69
C THR A 114 -51.11 31.57 -13.99
N ALA A 115 -51.84 31.67 -12.86
CA ALA A 115 -51.98 32.87 -12.05
C ALA A 115 -50.85 33.02 -11.00
N VAL A 116 -50.05 31.96 -10.80
CA VAL A 116 -48.89 31.97 -9.91
C VAL A 116 -47.67 32.47 -10.67
N ASP A 117 -46.89 33.34 -10.05
CA ASP A 117 -45.60 33.79 -10.55
C ASP A 117 -44.48 32.90 -10.02
N THR A 118 -44.35 32.84 -8.69
CA THR A 118 -43.25 32.12 -8.01
C THR A 118 -43.74 31.42 -6.74
N ILE A 119 -43.35 30.16 -6.56
CA ILE A 119 -43.52 29.41 -5.31
C ILE A 119 -42.18 29.39 -4.58
N THR A 120 -42.20 29.76 -3.31
CA THR A 120 -41.04 29.74 -2.42
C THR A 120 -41.30 28.75 -1.31
N TRP A 121 -40.58 27.64 -1.34
CA TRP A 121 -40.72 26.54 -0.39
C TRP A 121 -40.07 26.89 0.95
N ARG A 122 -40.52 26.23 2.02
CA ARG A 122 -40.01 26.40 3.40
C ARG A 122 -38.51 26.14 3.56
N ASP A 123 -37.93 25.33 2.66
CA ASP A 123 -36.49 25.04 2.58
C ASP A 123 -35.69 26.10 1.81
N GLY A 124 -36.36 27.16 1.32
CA GLY A 124 -35.75 28.26 0.58
C GLY A 124 -35.72 28.08 -0.93
N ARG A 125 -36.13 26.92 -1.46
CA ARG A 125 -36.19 26.66 -2.90
C ARG A 125 -37.24 27.58 -3.56
N ARG A 126 -36.89 28.18 -4.70
CA ARG A 126 -37.81 29.02 -5.49
C ARG A 126 -38.10 28.37 -6.83
N GLU A 127 -39.37 28.28 -7.19
CA GLU A 127 -39.87 27.65 -8.42
C GLU A 127 -40.79 28.63 -9.15
N LYS A 128 -40.44 29.01 -10.39
CA LYS A 128 -41.31 29.85 -11.23
C LYS A 128 -42.40 28.98 -11.85
N ALA A 129 -43.67 29.35 -11.63
CA ALA A 129 -44.80 28.53 -12.06
C ALA A 129 -45.02 28.53 -13.59
N SER A 130 -44.38 29.43 -14.33
CA SER A 130 -44.55 29.58 -15.78
C SER A 130 -43.68 28.68 -16.66
N GLN A 131 -42.91 27.75 -16.10
CA GLN A 131 -42.26 26.69 -16.89
C GLN A 131 -43.00 25.37 -16.71
N GLY A 132 -43.93 25.10 -17.63
CA GLY A 132 -44.46 23.75 -17.87
C GLY A 132 -45.97 23.62 -17.67
N LEU A 133 -46.72 23.83 -18.75
CA LEU A 133 -47.83 22.97 -19.20
C LEU A 133 -48.41 23.55 -20.51
N PRO A 134 -48.53 22.74 -21.57
CA PRO A 134 -49.68 22.82 -22.47
C PRO A 134 -50.63 21.65 -22.20
N GLU A 135 -51.90 21.93 -22.40
CA GLU A 135 -53.04 21.03 -22.24
C GLU A 135 -52.95 19.79 -23.12
N GLY A 136 -53.37 18.64 -22.58
CA GLY A 136 -53.60 17.40 -23.33
C GLY A 136 -52.49 16.34 -23.20
N GLY A 137 -52.70 15.36 -22.31
CA GLY A 137 -52.02 14.06 -22.33
C GLY A 137 -50.51 14.06 -22.03
N GLY A 138 -50.16 14.03 -20.74
CA GLY A 138 -48.83 13.70 -20.23
C GLY A 138 -47.72 14.73 -20.48
N THR A 139 -46.65 14.67 -19.68
CA THR A 139 -45.44 15.50 -19.88
C THR A 139 -44.84 15.22 -21.28
N GLU A 140 -44.10 16.17 -21.89
CA GLU A 140 -43.40 15.93 -23.18
C GLU A 140 -42.49 14.69 -23.11
N LEU A 141 -41.91 14.46 -21.93
CA LEU A 141 -41.13 13.27 -21.62
C LEU A 141 -42.00 12.00 -21.65
N GLU A 142 -43.17 11.98 -21.03
CA GLU A 142 -44.10 10.84 -21.10
C GLU A 142 -44.58 10.56 -22.53
N ARG A 143 -44.92 11.61 -23.30
CA ARG A 143 -45.27 11.46 -24.72
C ARG A 143 -44.10 10.92 -25.55
N ARG A 144 -42.86 11.28 -25.19
CA ARG A 144 -41.65 10.73 -25.79
C ARG A 144 -41.43 9.28 -25.40
N VAL A 145 -41.54 8.92 -24.11
CA VAL A 145 -41.38 7.54 -23.62
C VAL A 145 -42.45 6.63 -24.23
N ARG A 146 -43.72 7.07 -24.27
CA ARG A 146 -44.82 6.33 -24.90
C ARG A 146 -44.54 6.01 -26.38
N ARG A 147 -44.11 7.01 -27.17
CA ARG A 147 -43.73 6.80 -28.58
C ARG A 147 -42.60 5.77 -28.73
N LEU A 148 -41.61 5.82 -27.85
CA LEU A 148 -40.51 4.85 -27.87
C LEU A 148 -40.98 3.43 -27.50
N VAL A 149 -41.94 3.28 -26.58
CA VAL A 149 -42.57 1.99 -26.26
C VAL A 149 -43.38 1.44 -27.44
N GLU A 150 -44.07 2.30 -28.19
CA GLU A 150 -44.76 1.93 -29.43
C GLU A 150 -43.76 1.51 -30.52
N ASP A 151 -42.64 2.22 -30.65
CA ASP A 151 -41.55 1.87 -31.59
C ASP A 151 -40.92 0.50 -31.28
N LEU A 152 -40.96 0.03 -30.02
CA LEU A 152 -40.55 -1.33 -29.67
C LEU A 152 -41.46 -2.43 -30.26
N ALA A 153 -42.68 -2.08 -30.68
CA ALA A 153 -43.64 -3.01 -31.28
C ALA A 153 -43.60 -3.01 -32.83
N LYS A 154 -42.86 -2.09 -33.46
CA LYS A 154 -42.87 -1.92 -34.92
C LYS A 154 -42.43 -3.17 -35.69
N VAL A 155 -43.10 -3.44 -36.79
CA VAL A 155 -42.77 -4.49 -37.75
C VAL A 155 -42.39 -3.86 -39.09
N ASP A 156 -41.56 -4.55 -39.86
CA ASP A 156 -41.20 -4.15 -41.21
C ASP A 156 -42.31 -4.49 -42.22
N GLU A 157 -42.06 -4.18 -43.49
CA GLU A 157 -43.01 -4.40 -44.60
C GLU A 157 -43.38 -5.88 -44.79
N THR A 158 -42.59 -6.82 -44.25
CA THR A 158 -42.84 -8.27 -44.32
C THR A 158 -43.59 -8.81 -43.11
N GLY A 159 -43.91 -7.95 -42.12
CA GLY A 159 -44.52 -8.33 -40.85
C GLY A 159 -43.53 -8.87 -39.82
N ALA A 160 -42.23 -8.87 -40.12
CA ALA A 160 -41.18 -9.26 -39.18
C ALA A 160 -40.79 -8.09 -38.26
N PRO A 161 -40.18 -8.33 -37.08
CA PRO A 161 -39.71 -7.26 -36.20
C PRO A 161 -38.77 -6.25 -36.89
N ASP A 162 -39.10 -4.96 -36.86
CA ASP A 162 -38.21 -3.90 -37.35
C ASP A 162 -37.05 -3.70 -36.37
N LEU A 163 -35.97 -4.45 -36.57
CA LEU A 163 -34.79 -4.45 -35.69
C LEU A 163 -34.13 -3.07 -35.58
N ARG A 164 -34.19 -2.26 -36.64
CA ARG A 164 -33.57 -0.93 -36.67
C ARG A 164 -34.33 0.04 -35.78
N THR A 165 -35.65 0.12 -35.95
CA THR A 165 -36.48 1.05 -35.16
C THR A 165 -36.59 0.59 -33.71
N ARG A 166 -36.76 -0.72 -33.47
CA ARG A 166 -36.75 -1.29 -32.12
C ARG A 166 -35.43 -1.06 -31.40
N GLY A 167 -34.30 -1.25 -32.10
CA GLY A 167 -32.97 -0.99 -31.54
C GLY A 167 -32.74 0.48 -31.16
N ALA A 168 -33.16 1.41 -32.03
CA ALA A 168 -33.09 2.85 -31.73
C ALA A 168 -33.96 3.24 -30.54
N ALA A 169 -35.19 2.68 -30.46
CA ALA A 169 -36.11 2.92 -29.36
C ALA A 169 -35.58 2.39 -28.03
N ARG A 170 -35.04 1.15 -28.02
CA ARG A 170 -34.39 0.54 -26.85
C ARG A 170 -33.24 1.43 -26.35
N LYS A 171 -32.35 1.87 -27.24
CA LYS A 171 -31.22 2.74 -26.89
C LYS A 171 -31.66 4.09 -26.32
N ALA A 172 -32.70 4.68 -26.91
CA ALA A 172 -33.26 5.95 -26.43
C ALA A 172 -33.91 5.82 -25.04
N LEU A 173 -34.63 4.72 -24.78
CA LEU A 173 -35.22 4.44 -23.46
C LEU A 173 -34.14 4.22 -22.38
N ILE A 174 -33.08 3.46 -22.70
CA ILE A 174 -31.95 3.27 -21.80
C ILE A 174 -31.26 4.61 -21.49
N GLY A 175 -31.04 5.45 -22.50
CA GLY A 175 -30.42 6.77 -22.34
C GLY A 175 -31.24 7.75 -21.49
N LEU A 176 -32.57 7.54 -21.36
CA LEU A 176 -33.42 8.30 -20.45
C LEU A 176 -33.30 7.84 -18.99
N GLY A 177 -32.76 6.64 -18.75
CA GLY A 177 -32.42 6.16 -17.41
C GLY A 177 -33.60 6.14 -16.44
N VAL A 178 -33.37 6.69 -15.23
CA VAL A 178 -34.35 6.77 -14.13
C VAL A 178 -35.64 7.49 -14.56
N PHE A 179 -35.55 8.43 -15.51
CA PHE A 179 -36.71 9.19 -15.99
C PHE A 179 -37.66 8.38 -16.88
N ALA A 180 -37.16 7.34 -17.55
CA ALA A 180 -38.02 6.40 -18.27
C ALA A 180 -38.57 5.33 -17.33
N ARG A 181 -37.79 4.88 -16.34
CA ARG A 181 -38.17 3.78 -15.43
C ARG A 181 -39.54 3.98 -14.78
N SER A 182 -39.77 5.15 -14.16
CA SER A 182 -41.02 5.42 -13.43
C SER A 182 -42.27 5.29 -14.29
N TYR A 183 -42.14 5.52 -15.61
CA TYR A 183 -43.25 5.33 -16.56
C TYR A 183 -43.34 3.86 -17.00
N LEU A 184 -42.21 3.22 -17.32
CA LEU A 184 -42.17 1.84 -17.80
C LEU A 184 -42.73 0.85 -16.78
N GLU A 185 -42.53 1.10 -15.48
CA GLU A 185 -43.07 0.28 -14.39
C GLU A 185 -44.61 0.38 -14.25
N THR A 186 -45.25 1.42 -14.81
CA THR A 186 -46.71 1.58 -14.78
C THR A 186 -47.43 0.87 -15.93
N LEU A 187 -46.70 0.30 -16.88
CA LEU A 187 -47.28 -0.36 -18.04
C LEU A 187 -47.80 -1.74 -17.67
N GLU A 188 -48.92 -2.13 -18.28
CA GLU A 188 -49.56 -3.44 -18.07
C GLU A 188 -49.72 -4.21 -19.39
N GLY A 189 -49.98 -5.52 -19.30
CA GLY A 189 -50.24 -6.38 -20.45
C GLY A 189 -49.04 -6.55 -21.39
N GLU A 190 -49.29 -6.62 -22.70
CA GLU A 190 -48.23 -6.85 -23.69
C GLU A 190 -47.16 -5.74 -23.73
N ALA A 191 -47.51 -4.51 -23.36
CA ALA A 191 -46.57 -3.41 -23.28
C ALA A 191 -45.55 -3.62 -22.14
N ALA A 192 -46.01 -4.15 -21.00
CA ALA A 192 -45.15 -4.49 -19.87
C ALA A 192 -44.11 -5.55 -20.25
N GLU A 193 -44.55 -6.62 -20.93
CA GLU A 193 -43.65 -7.70 -21.38
C GLU A 193 -42.58 -7.20 -22.36
N ARG A 194 -42.93 -6.28 -23.28
CA ARG A 194 -41.99 -5.71 -24.24
C ARG A 194 -40.91 -4.84 -23.60
N VAL A 195 -41.19 -4.20 -22.47
CA VAL A 195 -40.25 -3.29 -21.80
C VAL A 195 -39.37 -3.97 -20.76
N LYS A 196 -39.65 -5.22 -20.37
CA LYS A 196 -38.81 -6.00 -19.44
C LYS A 196 -37.31 -5.98 -19.80
N PRO A 197 -36.88 -6.22 -21.05
CA PRO A 197 -35.46 -6.17 -21.39
C PRO A 197 -34.83 -4.78 -21.26
N VAL A 198 -35.63 -3.71 -21.26
CA VAL A 198 -35.18 -2.34 -20.99
C VAL A 198 -35.02 -2.13 -19.49
N LEU A 199 -36.01 -2.54 -18.69
CA LEU A 199 -35.95 -2.48 -17.22
C LEU A 199 -34.76 -3.29 -16.68
N ASP A 200 -34.52 -4.51 -17.19
CA ASP A 200 -33.38 -5.35 -16.80
C ASP A 200 -32.02 -4.69 -17.09
N VAL A 201 -31.94 -3.88 -18.15
CA VAL A 201 -30.72 -3.12 -18.48
C VAL A 201 -30.56 -1.94 -17.53
N LEU A 202 -31.65 -1.23 -17.21
CA LEU A 202 -31.64 -0.13 -16.26
C LEU A 202 -31.24 -0.60 -14.85
N ASP A 203 -31.73 -1.75 -14.40
CA ASP A 203 -31.38 -2.37 -13.12
C ASP A 203 -29.87 -2.66 -13.04
N ARG A 204 -29.32 -3.26 -14.11
CA ARG A 204 -27.89 -3.56 -14.21
C ARG A 204 -27.04 -2.29 -14.23
N LEU A 205 -27.45 -1.24 -14.94
CA LEU A 205 -26.77 0.06 -14.94
C LEU A 205 -26.79 0.72 -13.56
N GLU A 206 -27.91 0.64 -12.85
CA GLU A 206 -28.02 1.19 -11.50
C GLU A 206 -27.12 0.44 -10.51
N ALA A 207 -27.09 -0.89 -10.58
CA ALA A 207 -26.20 -1.71 -9.78
C ALA A 207 -24.72 -1.37 -10.05
N LEU A 208 -24.34 -1.19 -11.32
CA LEU A 208 -23.00 -0.78 -11.70
C LEU A 208 -22.64 0.61 -11.18
N ARG A 209 -23.56 1.58 -11.21
CA ARG A 209 -23.29 2.95 -10.73
C ARG A 209 -22.85 3.00 -9.26
N ARG A 210 -23.28 2.04 -8.43
CA ARG A 210 -22.88 1.94 -7.02
C ARG A 210 -21.45 1.46 -6.81
N VAL A 211 -20.89 0.74 -7.78
CA VAL A 211 -19.57 0.07 -7.67
C VAL A 211 -18.53 0.60 -8.67
N LEU A 212 -18.96 1.35 -9.68
CA LEU A 212 -18.10 1.93 -10.70
C LEU A 212 -17.26 3.08 -10.10
N PRO A 213 -15.93 3.13 -10.37
CA PRO A 213 -15.12 4.25 -9.92
C PRO A 213 -15.52 5.57 -10.60
N GLY A 214 -15.92 6.58 -9.82
CA GLY A 214 -16.44 7.86 -10.35
C GLY A 214 -15.49 8.61 -11.30
N LYS A 215 -14.16 8.47 -11.13
CA LYS A 215 -13.16 9.03 -12.07
C LYS A 215 -13.32 8.44 -13.47
N VAL A 216 -13.59 7.13 -13.56
CA VAL A 216 -13.75 6.42 -14.83
C VAL A 216 -15.07 6.84 -15.49
N GLU A 217 -16.14 6.94 -14.70
CA GLU A 217 -17.47 7.40 -15.19
C GLU A 217 -17.39 8.80 -15.81
N LYS A 218 -16.70 9.74 -15.15
CA LYS A 218 -16.54 11.12 -15.65
C LYS A 218 -15.69 11.19 -16.92
N LYS A 219 -14.68 10.33 -17.05
CA LYS A 219 -13.71 10.35 -18.17
C LYS A 219 -14.21 9.59 -19.40
N HIS A 220 -15.01 8.55 -19.19
CA HIS A 220 -15.46 7.64 -20.25
C HIS A 220 -16.98 7.57 -20.28
N GLU A 221 -17.56 8.35 -21.19
CA GLU A 221 -19.00 8.31 -21.46
C GLU A 221 -19.45 6.88 -21.78
N ARG A 222 -20.64 6.51 -21.28
CA ARG A 222 -21.31 5.22 -21.53
C ARG A 222 -20.50 3.99 -21.09
N ILE A 223 -19.51 4.13 -20.20
CA ILE A 223 -18.74 2.98 -19.70
C ILE A 223 -19.63 1.92 -19.04
N GLY A 224 -20.68 2.32 -18.33
CA GLY A 224 -21.67 1.40 -17.75
C GLY A 224 -22.38 0.54 -18.80
N GLU A 225 -22.76 1.12 -19.94
CA GLU A 225 -23.39 0.39 -21.05
C GLU A 225 -22.43 -0.62 -21.67
N ARG A 226 -21.15 -0.24 -21.82
CA ARG A 226 -20.11 -1.14 -22.34
C ARG A 226 -19.85 -2.33 -21.41
N LEU A 227 -19.93 -2.12 -20.09
CA LEU A 227 -19.76 -3.17 -19.07
C LEU A 227 -20.91 -4.18 -19.03
N ILE A 228 -22.07 -3.86 -19.60
CA ILE A 228 -23.22 -4.78 -19.70
C ILE A 228 -23.56 -5.12 -21.14
N SER A 229 -22.67 -4.79 -22.09
CA SER A 229 -22.85 -5.10 -23.50
C SER A 229 -23.09 -6.59 -23.69
N GLU A 230 -23.90 -6.94 -24.68
CA GLU A 230 -24.13 -8.33 -25.06
C GLU A 230 -22.83 -8.96 -25.60
N ASP A 231 -21.91 -8.15 -26.18
CA ASP A 231 -20.58 -8.59 -26.62
C ASP A 231 -19.59 -8.74 -25.45
N PRO A 232 -19.11 -9.97 -25.15
CA PRO A 232 -18.11 -10.20 -24.11
C PRO A 232 -16.79 -9.46 -24.36
N SER A 233 -16.41 -9.23 -25.62
CA SER A 233 -15.18 -8.53 -25.99
C SER A 233 -15.24 -7.06 -25.56
N GLU A 234 -16.40 -6.44 -25.74
CA GLU A 234 -16.66 -5.06 -25.29
C GLU A 234 -16.66 -4.97 -23.76
N ARG A 235 -17.30 -5.91 -23.07
CA ARG A 235 -17.27 -5.98 -21.59
C ARG A 235 -15.85 -6.13 -21.06
N MET A 236 -15.06 -7.04 -21.63
CA MET A 236 -13.65 -7.24 -21.28
C MET A 236 -12.81 -5.99 -21.53
N SER A 237 -12.99 -5.31 -22.67
CA SER A 237 -12.30 -4.05 -22.99
C SER A 237 -12.62 -2.96 -21.97
N ALA A 238 -13.90 -2.79 -21.62
CA ALA A 238 -14.35 -1.84 -20.60
C ALA A 238 -13.78 -2.15 -19.22
N LEU A 239 -13.74 -3.43 -18.82
CA LEU A 239 -13.15 -3.84 -17.55
C LEU A 239 -11.65 -3.54 -17.45
N ARG A 240 -10.89 -3.84 -18.51
CA ARG A 240 -9.45 -3.52 -18.57
C ARG A 240 -9.20 -2.02 -18.41
N LEU A 241 -10.04 -1.20 -19.04
CA LEU A 241 -9.97 0.25 -18.91
C LEU A 241 -10.20 0.70 -17.45
N CYS A 242 -11.24 0.19 -16.80
CA CYS A 242 -11.53 0.48 -15.39
C CYS A 242 -10.36 0.09 -14.47
N VAL A 243 -9.74 -1.06 -14.72
CA VAL A 243 -8.57 -1.56 -13.98
C VAL A 243 -7.36 -0.64 -14.13
N MET A 244 -7.06 -0.19 -15.35
CA MET A 244 -5.91 0.69 -15.62
C MET A 244 -6.09 2.10 -15.04
N GLU A 245 -7.29 2.67 -15.14
CA GLU A 245 -7.54 4.07 -14.76
C GLU A 245 -7.76 4.26 -13.25
N ALA A 246 -8.26 3.23 -12.56
CA ALA A 246 -8.61 3.28 -11.14
C ALA A 246 -8.24 1.99 -10.37
N PRO A 247 -6.97 1.51 -10.44
CA PRO A 247 -6.56 0.24 -9.84
C PRO A 247 -6.81 0.19 -8.32
N HIS A 248 -6.70 1.32 -7.63
CA HIS A 248 -6.93 1.39 -6.19
C HIS A 248 -8.41 1.29 -5.78
N ARG A 249 -9.37 1.60 -6.68
CA ARG A 249 -10.82 1.65 -6.37
C ARG A 249 -11.67 0.65 -7.16
N VAL A 250 -11.08 -0.14 -8.04
CA VAL A 250 -11.81 -1.05 -8.94
C VAL A 250 -12.35 -2.32 -8.24
N GLY A 251 -11.91 -2.62 -7.02
CA GLY A 251 -12.26 -3.85 -6.29
C GLY A 251 -13.76 -4.17 -6.23
N PRO A 252 -14.63 -3.23 -5.77
CA PRO A 252 -16.08 -3.45 -5.75
C PRO A 252 -16.69 -3.76 -7.13
N LEU A 253 -16.21 -3.10 -8.20
CA LEU A 253 -16.63 -3.39 -9.57
C LEU A 253 -16.25 -4.81 -9.98
N LEU A 254 -15.00 -5.22 -9.73
CA LEU A 254 -14.54 -6.57 -10.04
C LEU A 254 -15.39 -7.61 -9.29
N LEU A 255 -15.71 -7.37 -8.01
CA LEU A 255 -16.53 -8.29 -7.22
C LEU A 255 -17.97 -8.37 -7.73
N HIS A 256 -18.53 -7.23 -8.14
CA HIS A 256 -19.84 -7.21 -8.79
C HIS A 256 -19.84 -8.09 -10.04
N VAL A 257 -18.87 -7.89 -10.94
CA VAL A 257 -18.77 -8.66 -12.20
C VAL A 257 -18.53 -10.14 -11.95
N VAL A 258 -17.72 -10.50 -10.94
CA VAL A 258 -17.58 -11.90 -10.52
C VAL A 258 -18.93 -12.50 -10.12
N LYS A 259 -19.85 -11.73 -9.54
CA LYS A 259 -21.18 -12.23 -9.12
C LYS A 259 -22.22 -12.24 -10.24
N THR A 260 -22.08 -11.38 -11.26
CA THR A 260 -23.18 -11.12 -12.22
C THR A 260 -22.89 -11.45 -13.67
N ASP A 261 -21.63 -11.51 -14.11
CA ASP A 261 -21.32 -11.79 -15.53
C ASP A 261 -21.55 -13.26 -15.87
N ALA A 262 -22.07 -13.52 -17.07
CA ALA A 262 -22.32 -14.88 -17.55
C ALA A 262 -21.05 -15.56 -18.09
N ASP A 263 -20.06 -14.80 -18.53
CA ASP A 263 -18.85 -15.32 -19.16
C ASP A 263 -17.81 -15.78 -18.11
N PRO A 264 -17.46 -17.07 -18.03
CA PRO A 264 -16.49 -17.57 -17.06
C PRO A 264 -15.09 -16.95 -17.19
N GLN A 265 -14.68 -16.56 -18.41
CA GLN A 265 -13.37 -15.94 -18.65
C GLN A 265 -13.33 -14.51 -18.09
N ILE A 266 -14.42 -13.76 -18.22
CA ILE A 266 -14.55 -12.43 -17.60
C ILE A 266 -14.48 -12.54 -16.08
N ARG A 267 -15.23 -13.48 -15.49
CA ARG A 267 -15.20 -13.72 -14.03
C ARG A 267 -13.80 -14.12 -13.55
N ALA A 268 -13.13 -15.03 -14.25
CA ALA A 268 -11.78 -15.45 -13.93
C ALA A 268 -10.76 -14.30 -14.05
N PHE A 269 -10.89 -13.45 -15.08
CA PHE A 269 -10.10 -12.23 -15.23
C PHE A 269 -10.24 -11.33 -14.00
N CYS A 270 -11.46 -11.09 -13.51
CA CYS A 270 -11.68 -10.27 -12.33
C CYS A 270 -10.97 -10.82 -11.08
N VAL A 271 -11.03 -12.14 -10.83
CA VAL A 271 -10.29 -12.77 -9.71
C VAL A 271 -8.78 -12.59 -9.86
N SER A 272 -8.25 -12.77 -11.08
CA SER A 272 -6.83 -12.54 -11.37
C SER A 272 -6.43 -11.09 -11.12
N GLN A 273 -7.24 -10.11 -11.54
CA GLN A 273 -6.97 -8.70 -11.31
C GLN A 273 -7.05 -8.33 -9.82
N MET A 274 -8.00 -8.90 -9.07
CA MET A 274 -8.06 -8.71 -7.63
C MET A 274 -6.78 -9.21 -6.94
N SER A 275 -6.23 -10.34 -7.37
CA SER A 275 -4.95 -10.87 -6.86
C SER A 275 -3.79 -9.91 -7.15
N ALA A 276 -3.61 -9.52 -8.42
CA ALA A 276 -2.54 -8.63 -8.84
C ALA A 276 -2.59 -7.26 -8.15
N LEU A 277 -3.81 -6.75 -7.89
CA LEU A 277 -4.05 -5.47 -7.23
C LEU A 277 -4.20 -5.58 -5.70
N ARG A 278 -3.95 -6.76 -5.12
CA ARG A 278 -4.02 -7.03 -3.67
C ARG A 278 -5.38 -6.66 -3.03
N LYS A 279 -6.47 -6.93 -3.74
CA LYS A 279 -7.87 -6.74 -3.31
C LYS A 279 -8.33 -7.92 -2.44
N PHE A 280 -7.69 -8.04 -1.28
CA PHE A 280 -7.83 -9.21 -0.41
C PHE A 280 -9.22 -9.33 0.23
N GLU A 281 -9.89 -8.21 0.52
CA GLU A 281 -11.26 -8.21 1.05
C GLU A 281 -12.23 -8.78 0.00
N GLU A 282 -12.13 -8.32 -1.24
CA GLU A 282 -12.96 -8.81 -2.33
C GLU A 282 -12.66 -10.27 -2.67
N LEU A 283 -11.39 -10.70 -2.66
CA LEU A 283 -11.05 -12.12 -2.80
C LEU A 283 -11.62 -12.98 -1.69
N ALA A 284 -11.66 -12.49 -0.45
CA ALA A 284 -12.28 -13.19 0.67
C ALA A 284 -13.81 -13.32 0.47
N GLU A 285 -14.47 -12.34 -0.15
CA GLU A 285 -15.86 -12.47 -0.58
C GLU A 285 -16.03 -13.54 -1.68
N VAL A 286 -15.10 -13.63 -2.64
CA VAL A 286 -15.14 -14.68 -3.68
C VAL A 286 -15.02 -16.09 -3.08
N LEU A 287 -14.22 -16.28 -2.01
CA LEU A 287 -14.13 -17.58 -1.31
C LEU A 287 -15.48 -18.08 -0.77
N ARG A 288 -16.40 -17.16 -0.45
CA ARG A 288 -17.70 -17.46 0.17
C ARG A 288 -18.82 -17.68 -0.85
N LEU A 289 -18.56 -17.46 -2.14
CA LEU A 289 -19.52 -17.75 -3.20
C LEU A 289 -19.83 -19.26 -3.27
N PRO A 290 -20.97 -19.68 -3.83
CA PRO A 290 -21.26 -21.11 -4.00
C PRO A 290 -20.49 -21.75 -5.17
N GLU A 291 -19.91 -20.97 -6.11
CA GLU A 291 -19.29 -21.53 -7.32
C GLU A 291 -17.89 -22.14 -7.09
N GLY A 292 -17.76 -23.45 -7.29
CA GLY A 292 -16.53 -24.22 -7.02
C GLY A 292 -15.25 -23.68 -7.69
N PRO A 293 -15.21 -23.44 -9.02
CA PRO A 293 -13.98 -23.03 -9.70
C PRO A 293 -13.44 -21.67 -9.25
N LEU A 294 -14.31 -20.69 -8.97
CA LEU A 294 -13.88 -19.35 -8.59
C LEU A 294 -13.45 -19.27 -7.12
N ARG A 295 -14.12 -20.02 -6.22
CA ARG A 295 -13.63 -20.19 -4.85
C ARG A 295 -12.24 -20.81 -4.84
N LEU A 296 -12.00 -21.81 -5.68
CA LEU A 296 -10.70 -22.45 -5.81
C LEU A 296 -9.65 -21.47 -6.34
N ALA A 297 -9.97 -20.69 -7.37
CA ALA A 297 -9.09 -19.64 -7.87
C ALA A 297 -8.76 -18.57 -6.81
N ALA A 298 -9.76 -18.13 -6.02
CA ALA A 298 -9.55 -17.22 -4.91
C ALA A 298 -8.71 -17.85 -3.79
N ALA A 299 -8.85 -19.16 -3.54
CA ALA A 299 -8.06 -19.88 -2.55
C ALA A 299 -6.57 -19.94 -2.93
N PHE A 300 -6.27 -20.18 -4.21
CA PHE A 300 -4.91 -20.06 -4.74
C PHE A 300 -4.40 -18.61 -4.65
N ALA A 301 -5.17 -17.64 -5.13
CA ALA A 301 -4.77 -16.23 -5.14
C ALA A 301 -4.45 -15.68 -3.74
N LEU A 302 -5.27 -16.02 -2.74
CA LEU A 302 -5.02 -15.61 -1.35
C LEU A 302 -3.84 -16.38 -0.75
N GLY A 303 -3.73 -17.68 -1.00
CA GLY A 303 -2.62 -18.49 -0.50
C GLY A 303 -1.26 -18.07 -1.06
N ASP A 304 -1.18 -17.78 -2.37
CA ASP A 304 0.02 -17.26 -3.04
C ASP A 304 0.40 -15.87 -2.53
N ALA A 305 -0.58 -15.09 -2.11
CA ALA A 305 -0.34 -13.83 -1.42
C ALA A 305 0.09 -14.01 0.04
N GLY A 306 0.02 -15.22 0.62
CA GLY A 306 0.33 -15.50 2.02
C GLY A 306 -0.86 -15.43 2.98
N ILE A 307 -2.09 -15.30 2.48
CA ILE A 307 -3.34 -15.30 3.26
C ILE A 307 -4.01 -16.67 3.14
N TYR A 308 -3.80 -17.53 4.14
CA TYR A 308 -4.14 -18.95 4.05
C TYR A 308 -5.61 -19.31 4.31
N ALA A 309 -6.53 -18.34 4.24
CA ALA A 309 -7.97 -18.57 4.51
C ALA A 309 -8.62 -19.57 3.53
N GLY A 310 -8.03 -19.75 2.35
CA GLY A 310 -8.50 -20.70 1.32
C GLY A 310 -8.07 -22.16 1.52
N VAL A 311 -7.26 -22.49 2.53
CA VAL A 311 -6.77 -23.87 2.76
C VAL A 311 -7.90 -24.92 2.84
N PRO A 312 -9.05 -24.68 3.50
CA PRO A 312 -10.16 -25.63 3.49
C PRO A 312 -10.64 -26.00 2.09
N ILE A 313 -10.69 -25.02 1.18
CA ILE A 313 -11.11 -25.23 -0.21
C ILE A 313 -10.06 -26.06 -0.96
N LEU A 314 -8.77 -25.88 -0.68
CA LEU A 314 -7.71 -26.72 -1.24
C LEU A 314 -7.79 -28.17 -0.71
N ILE A 315 -8.15 -28.35 0.56
CA ILE A 315 -8.39 -29.68 1.15
C ILE A 315 -9.61 -30.34 0.48
N GLU A 316 -10.69 -29.59 0.24
CA GLU A 316 -11.85 -30.06 -0.54
C GLU A 316 -11.46 -30.44 -1.97
N ALA A 317 -10.60 -29.65 -2.62
CA ALA A 317 -10.13 -29.89 -3.98
C ALA A 317 -9.38 -31.23 -4.15
N LEU A 318 -8.82 -31.79 -3.07
CA LEU A 318 -8.25 -33.13 -3.06
C LEU A 318 -9.29 -34.24 -3.33
N ARG A 319 -10.59 -33.97 -3.15
CA ARG A 319 -11.66 -34.93 -3.45
C ARG A 319 -12.14 -34.89 -4.90
N LEU A 320 -11.75 -33.88 -5.67
CA LEU A 320 -12.24 -33.67 -7.04
C LEU A 320 -11.78 -34.78 -7.99
N SER A 321 -12.59 -35.04 -9.03
CA SER A 321 -12.34 -36.09 -10.01
C SER A 321 -11.12 -35.82 -10.89
N ASP A 322 -10.82 -34.55 -11.16
CA ASP A 322 -9.68 -34.13 -12.00
C ASP A 322 -8.32 -34.33 -11.28
N PRO A 323 -7.43 -35.20 -11.81
CA PRO A 323 -6.10 -35.41 -11.24
C PRO A 323 -5.18 -34.19 -11.26
N GLU A 324 -5.30 -33.28 -12.24
CA GLU A 324 -4.51 -32.04 -12.28
C GLU A 324 -4.87 -31.11 -11.14
N ILE A 325 -6.17 -30.95 -10.86
CA ILE A 325 -6.64 -30.13 -9.74
C ILE A 325 -6.14 -30.72 -8.41
N ARG A 326 -6.20 -32.04 -8.23
CA ARG A 326 -5.67 -32.70 -7.02
C ARG A 326 -4.16 -32.50 -6.85
N ARG A 327 -3.39 -32.54 -7.95
CA ARG A 327 -1.94 -32.27 -7.95
C ARG A 327 -1.64 -30.84 -7.54
N ALA A 328 -2.31 -29.87 -8.17
CA ALA A 328 -2.14 -28.45 -7.85
C ALA A 328 -2.50 -28.16 -6.39
N ALA A 329 -3.63 -28.67 -5.91
CA ALA A 329 -4.09 -28.47 -4.54
C ALA A 329 -3.10 -29.05 -3.50
N VAL A 330 -2.62 -30.29 -3.67
CA VAL A 330 -1.65 -30.86 -2.70
C VAL A 330 -0.31 -30.15 -2.76
N HIS A 331 0.13 -29.69 -3.94
CA HIS A 331 1.37 -28.93 -4.07
C HIS A 331 1.28 -27.63 -3.28
N LYS A 332 0.20 -26.86 -3.45
CA LYS A 332 -0.02 -25.60 -2.72
C LYS A 332 -0.24 -25.80 -1.23
N LEU A 333 -0.94 -26.86 -0.82
CA LEU A 333 -1.03 -27.22 0.60
C LEU A 333 0.36 -27.45 1.22
N ARG A 334 1.26 -28.12 0.52
CA ARG A 334 2.66 -28.31 0.99
C ARG A 334 3.43 -27.00 1.06
N GLU A 335 3.31 -26.18 0.02
CA GLU A 335 3.96 -24.87 -0.05
C GLU A 335 3.52 -23.95 1.09
N TYR A 336 2.21 -23.86 1.34
CA TYR A 336 1.63 -22.94 2.31
C TYR A 336 1.79 -23.39 3.76
N THR A 337 1.89 -24.70 4.01
CA THR A 337 1.84 -25.25 5.39
C THR A 337 3.12 -25.95 5.81
N GLY A 338 4.00 -26.31 4.86
CA GLY A 338 5.14 -27.19 5.07
C GLY A 338 4.76 -28.65 5.37
N GLN A 339 3.47 -29.00 5.41
CA GLN A 339 2.99 -30.34 5.73
C GLN A 339 2.80 -31.18 4.47
N THR A 340 2.88 -32.50 4.58
CA THR A 340 2.73 -33.42 3.43
C THR A 340 1.59 -34.44 3.58
N PHE A 341 1.39 -34.96 4.80
CA PHE A 341 0.43 -35.99 5.20
C PHE A 341 0.27 -37.20 4.24
N GLY A 342 1.31 -37.49 3.43
CA GLY A 342 1.36 -38.67 2.56
C GLY A 342 0.31 -38.72 1.44
N TYR A 343 -0.26 -37.59 1.03
CA TYR A 343 -1.29 -37.57 -0.01
C TYR A 343 -0.73 -37.92 -1.40
N LEU A 344 -1.36 -38.90 -2.07
CA LEU A 344 -1.02 -39.36 -3.42
C LEU A 344 -2.16 -39.01 -4.41
N PRO A 345 -1.96 -38.10 -5.38
CA PRO A 345 -3.01 -37.69 -6.32
C PRO A 345 -3.62 -38.83 -7.14
N GLY A 346 -2.83 -39.86 -7.46
CA GLY A 346 -3.25 -41.07 -8.17
C GLY A 346 -3.58 -42.27 -7.27
N GLY A 347 -3.51 -42.11 -5.94
CA GLY A 347 -3.83 -43.19 -4.99
C GLY A 347 -5.31 -43.58 -5.00
N SER A 348 -5.66 -44.70 -4.36
CA SER A 348 -7.06 -45.16 -4.27
C SER A 348 -7.94 -44.14 -3.51
N LYS A 349 -9.26 -44.19 -3.72
CA LYS A 349 -10.21 -43.29 -3.00
C LYS A 349 -10.02 -43.37 -1.48
N GLN A 350 -9.80 -44.56 -0.94
CA GLN A 350 -9.58 -44.79 0.49
C GLN A 350 -8.26 -44.17 0.98
N GLN A 351 -7.17 -44.33 0.22
CA GLN A 351 -5.87 -43.72 0.54
C GLN A 351 -5.96 -42.18 0.53
N ARG A 352 -6.66 -41.61 -0.46
CA ARG A 352 -6.88 -40.17 -0.55
C ARG A 352 -7.68 -39.66 0.64
N GLU A 353 -8.79 -40.31 0.98
CA GLU A 353 -9.63 -39.88 2.10
C GLU A 353 -8.89 -39.95 3.45
N ALA A 354 -8.05 -40.96 3.67
CA ALA A 354 -7.23 -41.08 4.87
C ALA A 354 -6.22 -39.92 5.02
N ALA A 355 -5.58 -39.50 3.92
CA ALA A 355 -4.68 -38.35 3.93
C ALA A 355 -5.46 -37.02 4.08
N ILE A 356 -6.63 -36.90 3.46
CA ILE A 356 -7.50 -35.72 3.60
C ILE A 356 -7.98 -35.57 5.05
N ALA A 357 -8.33 -36.66 5.74
CA ALA A 357 -8.70 -36.62 7.15
C ALA A 357 -7.57 -36.04 8.02
N LYS A 358 -6.30 -36.38 7.74
CA LYS A 358 -5.13 -35.80 8.42
C LYS A 358 -4.99 -34.30 8.13
N TRP A 359 -5.16 -33.89 6.87
CA TRP A 359 -5.17 -32.48 6.48
C TRP A 359 -6.26 -31.69 7.23
N SER A 360 -7.49 -32.23 7.29
CA SER A 360 -8.60 -31.59 7.99
C SER A 360 -8.37 -31.50 9.50
N ALA A 361 -7.84 -32.56 10.13
CA ALA A 361 -7.51 -32.55 11.56
C ALA A 361 -6.46 -31.49 11.87
N TRP A 362 -5.37 -31.46 11.10
CA TRP A 362 -4.31 -30.46 11.26
C TRP A 362 -4.84 -29.03 11.06
N TRP A 363 -5.70 -28.80 10.06
CA TRP A 363 -6.29 -27.48 9.83
C TRP A 363 -7.17 -27.03 10.99
N ASN A 364 -7.96 -27.92 11.59
CA ASN A 364 -8.79 -27.59 12.74
C ASN A 364 -7.95 -27.14 13.96
N GLU A 365 -6.75 -27.70 14.12
CA GLU A 365 -5.83 -27.36 15.20
C GLU A 365 -5.02 -26.08 14.91
N ASN A 366 -4.57 -25.88 13.66
CA ASN A 366 -3.54 -24.89 13.31
C ASN A 366 -4.04 -23.74 12.41
N GLY A 367 -5.17 -23.92 11.73
CA GLY A 367 -5.61 -23.03 10.66
C GLY A 367 -5.89 -21.60 11.13
N ARG A 368 -6.46 -21.44 12.33
CA ARG A 368 -6.72 -20.11 12.91
C ARG A 368 -5.44 -19.31 13.10
N ASP A 369 -4.39 -19.92 13.64
CA ASP A 369 -3.10 -19.26 13.86
C ASP A 369 -2.42 -18.95 12.53
N LEU A 370 -2.43 -19.90 11.59
CA LEU A 370 -1.83 -19.73 10.27
C LEU A 370 -2.48 -18.57 9.49
N VAL A 371 -3.81 -18.49 9.47
CA VAL A 371 -4.53 -17.37 8.83
C VAL A 371 -4.21 -16.05 9.51
N ARG A 372 -4.20 -16.02 10.85
CA ARG A 372 -3.89 -14.81 11.61
C ARG A 372 -2.48 -14.29 11.29
N LYS A 373 -1.48 -15.17 11.29
CA LYS A 373 -0.09 -14.83 10.93
C LYS A 373 0.02 -14.32 9.50
N GLY A 374 -0.59 -15.02 8.55
CA GLY A 374 -0.61 -14.61 7.14
C GLY A 374 -1.21 -13.22 6.92
N ILE A 375 -2.37 -12.94 7.54
CA ILE A 375 -3.02 -11.63 7.45
C ILE A 375 -2.13 -10.52 8.05
N ARG A 376 -1.48 -10.77 9.21
CA ARG A 376 -0.54 -9.81 9.81
C ARG A 376 0.68 -9.53 8.94
N GLU A 377 1.19 -10.56 8.26
CA GLU A 377 2.35 -10.45 7.38
C GLU A 377 2.03 -9.73 6.05
N VAL A 378 0.81 -9.85 5.54
CA VAL A 378 0.49 -9.43 4.15
C VAL A 378 -0.46 -8.25 4.08
N ALA A 379 -1.36 -8.14 5.06
CA ALA A 379 -2.46 -7.18 5.06
C ALA A 379 -2.68 -6.60 6.48
N PRO A 380 -1.69 -5.87 7.03
CA PRO A 380 -1.71 -5.39 8.41
C PRO A 380 -2.85 -4.39 8.71
N ASN A 381 -3.42 -3.77 7.68
CA ASN A 381 -4.52 -2.82 7.80
C ASN A 381 -5.89 -3.49 8.03
N LEU A 382 -6.01 -4.79 7.77
CA LEU A 382 -7.26 -5.51 8.01
C LEU A 382 -7.51 -5.65 9.52
N GLU A 383 -8.78 -5.61 9.93
CA GLU A 383 -9.15 -5.68 11.35
C GLU A 383 -8.56 -6.92 12.05
N GLY A 384 -8.51 -8.06 11.35
CA GLY A 384 -7.91 -9.31 11.85
C GLY A 384 -6.39 -9.27 12.09
N ALA A 385 -5.68 -8.25 11.60
CA ALA A 385 -4.25 -8.06 11.82
C ALA A 385 -3.92 -7.20 13.05
N ARG A 386 -4.89 -6.52 13.67
CA ARG A 386 -4.61 -5.60 14.78
C ARG A 386 -3.81 -6.28 15.90
N LEU A 387 -2.78 -5.58 16.37
CA LEU A 387 -1.89 -6.01 17.44
C LEU A 387 -2.26 -5.31 18.74
N THR A 388 -2.34 -6.05 19.84
CA THR A 388 -2.46 -5.47 21.18
C THR A 388 -1.10 -4.95 21.65
N GLU A 389 -1.11 -4.07 22.66
CA GLU A 389 0.14 -3.55 23.20
C GLU A 389 0.94 -4.64 23.92
N GLU A 390 0.27 -5.60 24.55
CA GLU A 390 0.90 -6.77 25.17
C GLU A 390 1.63 -7.64 24.12
N GLU A 391 1.02 -7.84 22.95
CA GLU A 391 1.65 -8.58 21.83
C GLU A 391 2.91 -7.85 21.33
N ARG A 392 2.84 -6.53 21.12
CA ARG A 392 4.02 -5.73 20.73
C ARG A 392 5.14 -5.81 21.77
N GLN A 393 4.80 -5.71 23.05
CA GLN A 393 5.77 -5.83 24.13
C GLN A 393 6.38 -7.24 24.19
N ALA A 394 5.59 -8.30 24.01
CA ALA A 394 6.09 -9.66 23.97
C ALA A 394 7.09 -9.87 22.81
N ALA A 395 6.78 -9.36 21.61
CA ALA A 395 7.69 -9.41 20.47
C ALA A 395 9.00 -8.64 20.75
N ARG A 396 8.92 -7.43 21.32
CA ARG A 396 10.11 -6.64 21.70
C ARG A 396 10.98 -7.34 22.74
N ARG A 397 10.39 -8.04 23.71
CA ARG A 397 11.16 -8.83 24.70
C ARG A 397 11.92 -9.99 24.04
N LEU A 398 11.29 -10.69 23.11
CA LEU A 398 11.95 -11.78 22.36
C LEU A 398 13.10 -11.24 21.50
N TRP A 399 12.88 -10.11 20.81
CA TRP A 399 13.93 -9.42 20.07
C TRP A 399 15.09 -9.00 20.98
N ALA A 400 14.81 -8.41 22.14
CA ALA A 400 15.85 -8.01 23.10
C ALA A 400 16.67 -9.20 23.61
N GLN A 401 16.04 -10.34 23.89
CA GLN A 401 16.75 -11.57 24.27
C GLN A 401 17.65 -12.09 23.15
N ALA A 402 17.19 -12.04 21.90
CA ALA A 402 18.01 -12.40 20.75
C ALA A 402 19.22 -11.47 20.60
N ALA A 403 18.99 -10.15 20.72
CA ALA A 403 20.05 -9.15 20.65
C ALA A 403 21.11 -9.35 21.74
N GLU A 404 20.71 -9.73 22.95
CA GLU A 404 21.65 -10.05 24.04
C GLU A 404 22.52 -11.27 23.70
N ILE A 405 21.94 -12.33 23.13
CA ILE A 405 22.69 -13.51 22.68
C ILE A 405 23.70 -13.13 21.59
N ILE A 406 23.27 -12.33 20.61
CA ILE A 406 24.13 -11.89 19.51
C ILE A 406 25.29 -11.04 20.04
N ALA A 407 25.00 -10.09 20.95
CA ALA A 407 26.00 -9.18 21.52
C ALA A 407 27.02 -9.86 22.45
N ARG A 408 26.68 -11.03 23.02
CA ARG A 408 27.63 -11.85 23.80
C ARG A 408 28.63 -12.52 22.85
N ASP A 409 29.68 -11.78 22.52
CA ASP A 409 30.82 -12.26 21.74
C ASP A 409 31.87 -12.92 22.66
N PRO A 410 32.15 -14.23 22.53
CA PRO A 410 33.25 -14.87 23.25
C PRO A 410 34.62 -14.39 22.77
N ALA A 411 34.75 -13.83 21.55
CA ALA A 411 36.02 -13.38 20.97
C ALA A 411 36.44 -11.95 21.40
N ARG A 412 35.66 -11.29 22.27
CA ARG A 412 35.98 -9.95 22.80
C ARG A 412 36.97 -9.94 23.96
N ALA A 413 37.29 -11.09 24.53
CA ALA A 413 38.45 -11.22 25.39
C ALA A 413 39.66 -11.50 24.51
N GLU A 414 40.81 -10.92 24.82
CA GLU A 414 42.11 -11.06 24.15
C GLU A 414 42.66 -12.51 24.23
N GLU A 415 41.86 -13.50 23.84
CA GLU A 415 42.12 -14.93 23.95
C GLU A 415 42.43 -15.56 22.59
N PRO A 416 43.22 -16.66 22.57
CA PRO A 416 43.61 -17.36 21.34
C PRO A 416 42.40 -17.85 20.53
N ALA A 417 42.64 -18.13 19.25
CA ALA A 417 41.63 -18.62 18.31
C ALA A 417 40.66 -19.63 18.95
N ALA A 418 39.36 -19.31 18.90
CA ALA A 418 38.31 -20.11 19.53
C ALA A 418 38.39 -21.59 19.11
N SER A 419 38.30 -22.49 20.09
CA SER A 419 38.30 -23.93 19.86
C SER A 419 37.08 -24.36 19.02
N PRO A 420 37.15 -25.48 18.28
CA PRO A 420 35.99 -26.01 17.54
C PRO A 420 34.73 -26.18 18.39
N LYS A 421 34.88 -26.49 19.68
CA LYS A 421 33.78 -26.62 20.63
C LYS A 421 33.11 -25.27 20.92
N GLU A 422 33.90 -24.20 21.08
CA GLU A 422 33.39 -22.84 21.31
C GLU A 422 32.69 -22.30 20.06
N LEU A 423 33.22 -22.57 18.87
CA LEU A 423 32.57 -22.23 17.60
C LEU A 423 31.23 -22.97 17.43
N ALA A 424 31.17 -24.27 17.75
CA ALA A 424 29.94 -25.04 17.72
C ALA A 424 28.91 -24.51 18.73
N GLN A 425 29.36 -24.19 19.96
CA GLN A 425 28.50 -23.61 20.99
C GLN A 425 27.98 -22.22 20.58
N ARG A 426 28.83 -21.39 19.97
CA ARG A 426 28.43 -20.08 19.44
C ARG A 426 27.37 -20.25 18.36
N ARG A 427 27.58 -21.16 17.40
CA ARG A 427 26.59 -21.45 16.36
C ARG A 427 25.23 -21.88 16.93
N LEU A 428 25.23 -22.73 17.95
CA LEU A 428 24.00 -23.13 18.64
C LEU A 428 23.28 -21.94 19.30
N GLN A 429 24.02 -21.03 19.93
CA GLN A 429 23.42 -19.81 20.50
C GLN A 429 22.85 -18.90 19.41
N LEU A 430 23.51 -18.77 18.25
CA LEU A 430 23.01 -17.98 17.14
C LEU A 430 21.74 -18.56 16.53
N GLU A 431 21.64 -19.89 16.38
CA GLU A 431 20.40 -20.54 15.94
C GLU A 431 19.26 -20.33 16.95
N ARG A 432 19.56 -20.32 18.26
CA ARG A 432 18.59 -19.93 19.29
C ARG A 432 18.15 -18.47 19.14
N ALA A 433 19.06 -17.55 18.81
CA ALA A 433 18.72 -16.16 18.54
C ALA A 433 17.82 -16.04 17.30
N LEU A 434 18.06 -16.82 16.24
CA LEU A 434 17.17 -16.86 15.07
C LEU A 434 15.75 -17.34 15.43
N ASP A 435 15.61 -18.37 16.28
CA ASP A 435 14.29 -18.82 16.73
C ASP A 435 13.55 -17.74 17.53
N LEU A 436 14.25 -17.03 18.41
CA LEU A 436 13.68 -15.90 19.15
C LEU A 436 13.21 -14.78 18.22
N LEU A 437 14.02 -14.43 17.21
CA LEU A 437 13.66 -13.42 16.20
C LEU A 437 12.46 -13.87 15.35
N ARG A 438 12.44 -15.13 14.93
CA ARG A 438 11.28 -15.72 14.23
C ARG A 438 10.02 -15.60 15.07
N ARG A 439 10.07 -15.99 16.34
CA ARG A 439 8.92 -15.91 17.25
C ARG A 439 8.49 -14.47 17.53
N ALA A 440 9.44 -13.53 17.56
CA ALA A 440 9.12 -12.12 17.66
C ALA A 440 8.31 -11.65 16.44
N LEU A 441 8.73 -12.03 15.23
CA LEU A 441 8.06 -11.69 13.98
C LEU A 441 6.74 -12.44 13.77
N ASP A 442 6.61 -13.67 14.28
CA ASP A 442 5.33 -14.40 14.30
C ASP A 442 4.26 -13.67 15.12
N ILE A 443 4.68 -12.95 16.17
CA ILE A 443 3.78 -12.13 17.00
C ILE A 443 3.55 -10.77 16.35
N ASP A 444 4.62 -10.05 16.03
CA ASP A 444 4.61 -8.72 15.44
C ASP A 444 5.48 -8.67 14.17
N PRO A 445 4.88 -8.95 13.00
CA PRO A 445 5.54 -8.82 11.71
C PRO A 445 6.08 -7.43 11.38
N SER A 446 5.54 -6.39 12.03
CA SER A 446 5.89 -4.99 11.77
C SER A 446 7.13 -4.53 12.53
N LEU A 447 7.71 -5.40 13.38
CA LEU A 447 8.94 -5.13 14.10
C LEU A 447 10.16 -5.19 13.16
N SER A 448 10.29 -4.18 12.30
CA SER A 448 11.35 -4.02 11.30
C SER A 448 12.76 -4.22 11.89
N SER A 449 13.00 -3.72 13.11
CA SER A 449 14.26 -3.92 13.84
C SER A 449 14.60 -5.40 14.06
N ALA A 450 13.62 -6.23 14.42
CA ALA A 450 13.83 -7.66 14.62
C ALA A 450 14.08 -8.38 13.29
N ARG A 451 13.36 -7.98 12.23
CA ARG A 451 13.57 -8.51 10.87
C ARG A 451 14.95 -8.17 10.34
N MET A 452 15.38 -6.92 10.52
CA MET A 452 16.74 -6.48 10.17
C MET A 452 17.81 -7.23 10.95
N THR A 453 17.65 -7.36 12.27
CA THR A 453 18.58 -8.13 13.12
C THR A 453 18.72 -9.57 12.63
N ARG A 454 17.60 -10.19 12.22
CA ARG A 454 17.57 -11.54 11.66
C ARG A 454 18.30 -11.63 10.33
N ALA A 455 18.03 -10.70 9.41
CA ALA A 455 18.68 -10.66 8.10
C ALA A 455 20.20 -10.54 8.24
N VAL A 456 20.68 -9.61 9.07
CA VAL A 456 22.11 -9.40 9.32
C VAL A 456 22.75 -10.64 9.93
N LEU A 457 22.13 -11.22 10.97
CA LEU A 457 22.64 -12.45 11.58
C LEU A 457 22.76 -13.61 10.58
N LEU A 458 21.78 -13.77 9.69
CA LEU A 458 21.75 -14.83 8.69
C LEU A 458 22.93 -14.75 7.72
N TYR A 459 23.24 -13.57 7.17
CA TYR A 459 24.31 -13.45 6.18
C TYR A 459 25.70 -13.22 6.80
N GLU A 460 25.78 -12.56 7.95
CA GLU A 460 27.07 -12.22 8.56
C GLU A 460 27.73 -13.40 9.26
N GLU A 461 26.95 -14.12 10.08
CA GLU A 461 27.48 -15.14 11.01
C GLU A 461 27.15 -16.58 10.58
N LEU A 462 26.07 -16.78 9.81
CA LEU A 462 25.56 -18.11 9.48
C LEU A 462 25.66 -18.44 7.98
N GLU A 463 26.07 -17.48 7.16
CA GLU A 463 26.26 -17.64 5.70
C GLU A 463 25.00 -18.09 4.94
N ARG A 464 23.81 -17.78 5.47
CA ARG A 464 22.49 -18.13 4.90
C ARG A 464 21.96 -16.98 4.04
N MET A 465 22.64 -16.72 2.92
CA MET A 465 22.42 -15.55 2.05
C MET A 465 20.98 -15.44 1.52
N GLU A 466 20.41 -16.55 1.05
CA GLU A 466 19.05 -16.56 0.46
C GLU A 466 17.97 -16.22 1.50
N GLU A 467 18.11 -16.74 2.72
CA GLU A 467 17.17 -16.42 3.79
C GLU A 467 17.30 -14.96 4.23
N ALA A 468 18.52 -14.43 4.28
CA ALA A 468 18.75 -13.02 4.56
C ALA A 468 18.10 -12.12 3.50
N ARG A 469 18.27 -12.42 2.20
CA ARG A 469 17.62 -11.70 1.10
C ARG A 469 16.10 -11.70 1.22
N ALA A 470 15.52 -12.86 1.55
CA ALA A 470 14.08 -12.97 1.73
C ALA A 470 13.58 -12.03 2.85
N GLU A 471 14.30 -11.94 3.98
CA GLU A 471 13.94 -10.98 5.04
C GLU A 471 14.10 -9.52 4.59
N LEU A 472 15.15 -9.18 3.85
CA LEU A 472 15.39 -7.81 3.36
C LEU A 472 14.32 -7.38 2.34
N HIS A 473 13.92 -8.26 1.43
CA HIS A 473 12.82 -7.99 0.51
C HIS A 473 11.50 -7.77 1.24
N ARG A 474 11.21 -8.57 2.29
CA ARG A 474 10.03 -8.34 3.13
C ARG A 474 10.05 -6.97 3.81
N ILE A 475 11.21 -6.46 4.23
CA ILE A 475 11.32 -5.09 4.77
C ILE A 475 10.90 -4.07 3.71
N ILE A 476 11.36 -4.22 2.46
CA ILE A 476 11.01 -3.33 1.35
C ILE A 476 9.51 -3.39 1.04
N ASP A 477 8.94 -4.59 0.94
CA ASP A 477 7.53 -4.83 0.61
C ASP A 477 6.57 -4.31 1.68
N ARG A 478 7.02 -4.30 2.94
CA ARG A 478 6.24 -3.86 4.10
C ARG A 478 6.47 -2.40 4.50
N ALA A 479 7.46 -1.72 3.91
CA ALA A 479 7.93 -0.41 4.37
C ALA A 479 6.82 0.64 4.50
N ASP A 480 5.82 0.66 3.61
CA ASP A 480 4.71 1.64 3.65
C ASP A 480 3.66 1.32 4.73
N PHE A 481 3.71 0.13 5.31
CA PHE A 481 2.73 -0.35 6.29
C PHE A 481 3.30 -0.41 7.72
N ASP A 482 4.60 -0.70 7.82
CA ASP A 482 5.28 -0.87 9.11
C ASP A 482 5.54 0.47 9.80
N ALA A 483 5.62 0.44 11.12
CA ALA A 483 5.92 1.64 11.90
C ALA A 483 7.38 2.08 11.67
N GLY A 484 7.57 3.36 11.37
CA GLY A 484 8.87 3.97 11.14
C GLY A 484 8.87 4.81 9.87
N ASP A 485 10.06 5.24 9.45
CA ASP A 485 10.26 5.90 8.18
C ASP A 485 10.43 4.83 7.07
N PRO A 486 9.51 4.75 6.09
CA PRO A 486 9.59 3.79 4.99
C PRO A 486 10.87 3.93 4.15
N ASP A 487 11.36 5.16 3.97
CA ASP A 487 12.54 5.44 3.17
C ASP A 487 13.81 5.02 3.92
N GLU A 488 13.83 5.23 5.24
CA GLU A 488 14.91 4.72 6.10
C GLU A 488 14.96 3.19 6.09
N ALA A 489 13.80 2.51 6.16
CA ALA A 489 13.72 1.06 6.10
C ALA A 489 14.26 0.49 4.77
N ARG A 490 13.86 1.09 3.65
CA ARG A 490 14.34 0.71 2.30
C ARG A 490 15.82 0.98 2.13
N LYS A 491 16.29 2.15 2.58
CA LYS A 491 17.72 2.50 2.57
C LYS A 491 18.57 1.41 3.21
N PHE A 492 18.25 1.01 4.44
CA PHE A 492 19.00 -0.03 5.14
C PHE A 492 18.86 -1.40 4.47
N ALA A 493 17.67 -1.75 4.00
CA ALA A 493 17.47 -3.03 3.31
C ALA A 493 18.31 -3.15 2.04
N TYR A 494 18.33 -2.10 1.21
CA TYR A 494 19.15 -2.06 0.00
C TYR A 494 20.66 -2.07 0.30
N TYR A 495 21.10 -1.38 1.37
CA TYR A 495 22.48 -1.46 1.81
C TYR A 495 22.89 -2.89 2.16
N HIS A 496 22.11 -3.62 2.95
CA HIS A 496 22.42 -4.99 3.30
C HIS A 496 22.31 -5.96 2.11
N LEU A 497 21.39 -5.73 1.16
CA LEU A 497 21.38 -6.46 -0.12
C LEU A 497 22.68 -6.24 -0.91
N GLY A 498 23.21 -5.01 -0.89
CA GLY A 498 24.52 -4.68 -1.45
C GLY A 498 25.66 -5.42 -0.76
N GLN A 499 25.64 -5.52 0.57
CA GLN A 499 26.64 -6.28 1.34
C GLN A 499 26.61 -7.77 1.03
N ILE A 500 25.42 -8.38 0.92
CA ILE A 500 25.27 -9.78 0.50
C ILE A 500 25.84 -9.97 -0.91
N ALA A 501 25.51 -9.08 -1.85
CA ALA A 501 26.01 -9.14 -3.22
C ALA A 501 27.54 -8.96 -3.28
N LEU A 502 28.15 -8.13 -2.43
CA LEU A 502 29.60 -8.00 -2.30
C LEU A 502 30.26 -9.29 -1.83
N ARG A 503 29.71 -9.94 -0.79
CA ARG A 503 30.23 -11.22 -0.27
C ARG A 503 30.20 -12.32 -1.32
N GLU A 504 29.16 -12.34 -2.15
CA GLU A 504 29.05 -13.27 -3.29
C GLU A 504 29.87 -12.84 -4.52
N GLN A 505 30.62 -11.72 -4.43
CA GLN A 505 31.37 -11.14 -5.54
C GLN A 505 30.47 -10.84 -6.77
N SER A 506 29.18 -10.60 -6.53
CA SER A 506 28.22 -10.16 -7.54
C SER A 506 28.24 -8.64 -7.66
N TYR A 507 29.37 -8.09 -8.11
CA TYR A 507 29.66 -6.65 -8.02
C TYR A 507 28.63 -5.76 -8.73
N ARG A 508 28.08 -6.17 -9.87
CA ARG A 508 27.03 -5.41 -10.57
C ARG A 508 25.73 -5.30 -9.74
N LYS A 509 25.35 -6.38 -9.06
CA LYS A 509 24.19 -6.38 -8.15
C LYS A 509 24.47 -5.52 -6.92
N ALA A 510 25.69 -5.58 -6.38
CA ALA A 510 26.11 -4.73 -5.28
C ALA A 510 26.04 -3.24 -5.64
N ILE A 511 26.59 -2.84 -6.80
CA ILE A 511 26.52 -1.46 -7.30
C ILE A 511 25.06 -1.00 -7.39
N LEU A 512 24.18 -1.80 -7.98
CA LEU A 512 22.76 -1.46 -8.09
C LEU A 512 22.10 -1.27 -6.71
N ALA A 513 22.32 -2.21 -5.79
CA ALA A 513 21.73 -2.16 -4.47
C ALA A 513 22.24 -0.95 -3.66
N PHE A 514 23.54 -0.64 -3.70
CA PHE A 514 24.05 0.57 -3.06
C PHE A 514 23.55 1.85 -3.72
N SER A 515 23.40 1.89 -5.06
CA SER A 515 22.76 3.03 -5.73
C SER A 515 21.32 3.24 -5.26
N GLN A 516 20.56 2.16 -5.03
CA GLN A 516 19.22 2.23 -4.47
C GLN A 516 19.23 2.75 -3.02
N ALA A 517 20.19 2.32 -2.19
CA ALA A 517 20.34 2.88 -0.85
C ALA A 517 20.66 4.40 -0.90
N LEU A 518 21.55 4.80 -1.81
CA LEU A 518 21.97 6.20 -1.99
C LEU A 518 20.87 7.09 -2.58
N SER A 519 19.87 6.54 -3.27
CA SER A 519 18.73 7.33 -3.73
C SER A 519 17.79 7.79 -2.60
N TYR A 520 17.86 7.15 -1.43
CA TYR A 520 17.14 7.58 -0.23
C TYR A 520 17.97 8.52 0.66
N ASP A 521 19.30 8.41 0.60
CA ASP A 521 20.24 9.20 1.40
C ASP A 521 21.57 9.27 0.67
N GLU A 522 21.80 10.37 -0.05
CA GLU A 522 22.99 10.56 -0.88
C GLU A 522 24.30 10.61 -0.07
N ASP A 523 24.19 10.88 1.23
CA ASP A 523 25.28 10.97 2.20
C ASP A 523 25.43 9.71 3.05
N TYR A 524 24.79 8.61 2.64
CA TYR A 524 24.88 7.36 3.36
C TYR A 524 26.29 6.74 3.21
N LEU A 525 27.17 7.11 4.15
CA LEU A 525 28.58 6.76 4.16
C LEU A 525 28.87 5.27 3.90
N ASP A 526 28.16 4.37 4.59
CA ASP A 526 28.43 2.93 4.44
C ASP A 526 28.08 2.44 3.02
N ALA A 527 27.02 2.99 2.42
CA ALA A 527 26.65 2.69 1.04
C ALA A 527 27.61 3.32 0.03
N LEU A 528 28.14 4.53 0.27
CA LEU A 528 29.20 5.13 -0.57
C LEU A 528 30.46 4.26 -0.59
N VAL A 529 30.92 3.83 0.60
CA VAL A 529 32.08 2.94 0.72
C VAL A 529 31.81 1.58 0.08
N GLY A 530 30.65 0.98 0.34
CA GLY A 530 30.26 -0.29 -0.27
C GLY A 530 30.15 -0.22 -1.79
N GLN A 531 29.62 0.88 -2.34
CA GLN A 531 29.53 1.11 -3.77
C GLN A 531 30.93 1.25 -4.39
N ALA A 532 31.83 2.00 -3.73
CA ALA A 532 33.22 2.15 -4.16
C ALA A 532 33.96 0.80 -4.16
N ASP A 533 33.79 -0.02 -3.11
CA ASP A 533 34.32 -1.38 -3.05
C ASP A 533 33.76 -2.26 -4.16
N ALA A 534 32.47 -2.13 -4.48
CA ALA A 534 31.84 -2.90 -5.55
C ALA A 534 32.38 -2.51 -6.92
N TYR A 535 32.59 -1.21 -7.20
CA TYR A 535 33.22 -0.75 -8.43
C TYR A 535 34.67 -1.23 -8.54
N LEU A 536 35.45 -1.12 -7.46
CA LEU A 536 36.83 -1.59 -7.42
C LEU A 536 36.91 -3.11 -7.64
N GLY A 537 36.04 -3.87 -6.95
CA GLY A 537 35.93 -5.32 -7.11
C GLY A 537 35.58 -5.71 -8.55
N ASN A 538 34.59 -5.06 -9.17
CA ASN A 538 34.21 -5.29 -10.57
C ASN A 538 35.35 -4.99 -11.55
N ALA A 539 36.16 -3.97 -11.27
CA ALA A 539 37.31 -3.62 -12.10
C ALA A 539 38.45 -4.66 -12.01
N LEU A 540 38.65 -5.20 -10.81
CA LEU A 540 39.70 -6.16 -10.47
C LEU A 540 39.27 -7.62 -10.62
N ASP A 541 38.04 -7.89 -11.01
CA ASP A 541 37.55 -9.25 -11.21
C ASP A 541 38.21 -9.89 -12.42
N ASP A 542 39.03 -10.92 -12.17
CA ASP A 542 39.72 -11.70 -13.20
C ASP A 542 39.09 -13.08 -13.41
N ARG A 543 37.91 -13.35 -12.82
CA ARG A 543 37.20 -14.62 -13.04
C ARG A 543 36.76 -14.75 -14.52
N PRO A 544 36.76 -15.97 -15.09
CA PRO A 544 36.32 -16.18 -16.46
C PRO A 544 34.89 -15.69 -16.69
N GLY A 545 34.69 -14.86 -17.73
CA GLY A 545 33.37 -14.30 -18.08
C GLY A 545 32.98 -13.02 -17.33
N GLU A 546 33.60 -12.74 -16.18
CA GLU A 546 33.35 -11.50 -15.42
C GLU A 546 34.37 -10.39 -15.74
N ARG A 547 35.55 -10.78 -16.21
CA ARG A 547 36.64 -9.85 -16.54
C ARG A 547 36.19 -8.76 -17.53
N LEU A 548 36.24 -7.51 -17.07
CA LEU A 548 35.86 -6.36 -17.89
C LEU A 548 36.89 -6.05 -18.98
N PRO A 549 36.44 -5.58 -20.17
CA PRO A 549 37.31 -4.94 -21.14
C PRO A 549 38.03 -3.73 -20.54
N THR A 550 39.22 -3.40 -21.04
CA THR A 550 40.08 -2.33 -20.50
C THR A 550 39.34 -0.99 -20.31
N ALA A 551 38.54 -0.57 -21.29
CA ALA A 551 37.78 0.68 -21.20
C ALA A 551 36.78 0.67 -20.03
N LYS A 552 36.00 -0.41 -19.87
CA LYS A 552 35.04 -0.56 -18.77
C LYS A 552 35.73 -0.72 -17.41
N ARG A 553 36.93 -1.32 -17.38
CA ARG A 553 37.76 -1.39 -16.18
C ARG A 553 38.17 0.02 -15.74
N LEU A 554 38.66 0.86 -16.65
CA LEU A 554 39.04 2.23 -16.35
C LEU A 554 37.84 3.07 -15.88
N GLU A 555 36.68 2.90 -16.51
CA GLU A 555 35.43 3.51 -16.07
C GLU A 555 35.06 3.08 -14.65
N ALA A 556 35.07 1.78 -14.35
CA ALA A 556 34.78 1.26 -13.02
C ALA A 556 35.77 1.79 -11.96
N LEU A 557 37.08 1.86 -12.26
CA LEU A 557 38.08 2.47 -11.36
C LEU A 557 37.79 3.98 -11.14
N SER A 558 37.35 4.69 -12.18
CA SER A 558 36.95 6.09 -12.04
C SER A 558 35.70 6.25 -11.17
N SER A 559 34.69 5.39 -11.34
CA SER A 559 33.49 5.39 -10.50
C SER A 559 33.81 5.04 -9.05
N ALA A 560 34.72 4.08 -8.81
CA ALA A 560 35.22 3.77 -7.48
C ALA A 560 35.89 5.00 -6.83
N ARG A 561 36.70 5.74 -7.60
CA ARG A 561 37.35 6.96 -7.13
C ARG A 561 36.33 7.99 -6.67
N VAL A 562 35.36 8.31 -7.53
CA VAL A 562 34.30 9.28 -7.24
C VAL A 562 33.52 8.89 -5.97
N ALA A 563 33.16 7.62 -5.81
CA ALA A 563 32.44 7.16 -4.64
C ALA A 563 33.27 7.25 -3.34
N PHE A 564 34.58 6.94 -3.38
CA PHE A 564 35.46 7.12 -2.22
C PHE A 564 35.72 8.59 -1.89
N ASP A 565 35.88 9.46 -2.89
CA ASP A 565 36.05 10.90 -2.66
C ASP A 565 34.81 11.48 -1.97
N ARG A 566 33.60 11.12 -2.44
CA ARG A 566 32.34 11.47 -1.76
C ARG A 566 32.30 10.95 -0.31
N ALA A 567 32.72 9.71 -0.08
CA ALA A 567 32.78 9.15 1.28
C ALA A 567 33.73 9.95 2.20
N LEU A 568 34.89 10.37 1.68
CA LEU A 568 35.81 11.25 2.41
C LEU A 568 35.20 12.62 2.70
N GLU A 569 34.56 13.25 1.73
CA GLU A 569 33.87 14.54 1.90
C GLU A 569 32.79 14.46 2.99
N THR A 570 31.98 13.39 2.98
CA THR A 570 30.97 13.14 4.02
C THR A 570 31.62 12.98 5.41
N LEU A 571 32.71 12.23 5.50
CA LEU A 571 33.46 12.04 6.76
C LEU A 571 34.08 13.34 7.27
N GLU A 572 34.64 14.16 6.38
CA GLU A 572 35.25 15.44 6.72
C GLU A 572 34.21 16.44 7.23
N ARG A 573 33.06 16.52 6.56
CA ARG A 573 31.93 17.34 7.01
C ARG A 573 31.46 16.91 8.40
N ARG A 574 31.20 15.61 8.62
CA ARG A 574 30.79 15.09 9.94
C ARG A 574 31.83 15.35 11.02
N SER A 575 33.12 15.20 10.71
CA SER A 575 34.22 15.49 11.63
C SER A 575 34.27 16.97 12.02
N LYS A 576 34.07 17.87 11.05
CA LYS A 576 34.02 19.32 11.28
C LYS A 576 32.84 19.73 12.18
N GLU A 577 31.64 19.22 11.91
CA GLU A 577 30.44 19.48 12.73
C GLU A 577 30.64 19.02 14.18
N LEU A 578 31.25 17.85 14.39
CA LEU A 578 31.60 17.36 15.72
C LEU A 578 32.66 18.24 16.40
N LEU A 579 33.67 18.72 15.66
CA LEU A 579 34.69 19.62 16.19
C LEU A 579 34.11 20.96 16.65
N GLU A 580 33.17 21.53 15.90
CA GLU A 580 32.44 22.74 16.28
C GLU A 580 31.63 22.50 17.56
N THR A 581 30.91 21.37 17.63
CA THR A 581 30.17 20.96 18.84
C THR A 581 31.09 20.84 20.06
N VAL A 582 32.27 20.23 19.95
CA VAL A 582 33.24 20.15 21.05
C VAL A 582 33.72 21.52 21.47
N ARG A 583 34.08 22.39 20.52
CA ARG A 583 34.58 23.74 20.81
C ARG A 583 33.55 24.57 21.58
N GLU A 584 32.28 24.48 21.19
CA GLU A 584 31.19 25.16 21.89
C GLU A 584 30.99 24.63 23.31
N LEU A 585 31.08 23.31 23.51
CA LEU A 585 30.96 22.68 24.82
C LEU A 585 32.15 23.02 25.73
N ASP A 586 33.37 22.97 25.21
CA ASP A 586 34.58 23.32 25.96
C ASP A 586 34.59 24.82 26.33
N ALA A 587 34.13 25.71 25.43
CA ALA A 587 34.06 27.15 25.68
C ALA A 587 33.06 27.54 26.79
N LYS A 588 32.00 26.75 27.00
CA LYS A 588 31.02 26.98 28.08
C LYS A 588 31.55 26.58 29.46
N GLY A 589 32.66 25.83 29.51
CA GLY A 589 33.28 25.28 30.71
C GLY A 589 32.44 24.13 31.30
N THR A 590 33.08 23.02 31.67
CA THR A 590 32.38 21.90 32.34
C THR A 590 31.99 22.29 33.76
N LYS A 591 30.69 22.47 33.99
CA LYS A 591 30.08 22.75 35.29
C LYS A 591 29.43 21.52 35.91
N THR A 592 29.17 20.47 35.12
CA THR A 592 28.49 19.24 35.59
C THR A 592 29.14 17.94 35.09
N LEU A 593 28.87 16.84 35.79
CA LEU A 593 29.28 15.48 35.39
C LEU A 593 28.69 15.08 34.02
N GLU A 594 27.46 15.51 33.74
CA GLU A 594 26.76 15.24 32.48
C GLU A 594 27.47 15.89 31.29
N GLU A 595 27.91 17.15 31.43
CA GLU A 595 28.69 17.85 30.39
C GLU A 595 30.03 17.13 30.12
N GLY A 596 30.71 16.66 31.16
CA GLY A 596 31.92 15.84 31.03
C GLY A 596 31.68 14.52 30.29
N GLN A 597 30.54 13.86 30.53
CA GLN A 597 30.15 12.63 29.82
C GLN A 597 29.84 12.88 28.34
N VAL A 598 29.19 14.01 28.02
CA VAL A 598 28.91 14.43 26.65
C VAL A 598 30.21 14.68 25.89
N ILE A 599 31.15 15.43 26.46
CA ILE A 599 32.47 15.68 25.83
C ILE A 599 33.21 14.36 25.56
N GLN A 600 33.19 13.42 26.52
CA GLN A 600 33.78 12.08 26.34
C GLN A 600 33.06 11.25 25.28
N ALA A 601 31.73 11.36 25.15
CA ALA A 601 30.98 10.70 24.08
C ALA A 601 31.34 11.28 22.71
N VAL A 602 31.44 12.61 22.59
CA VAL A 602 31.81 13.28 21.34
C VAL A 602 33.25 12.94 20.92
N ARG A 603 34.20 12.90 21.88
CA ARG A 603 35.59 12.45 21.61
C ARG A 603 35.64 11.02 21.07
N ARG A 604 34.84 10.11 21.64
CA ARG A 604 34.72 8.73 21.15
C ARG A 604 34.15 8.68 19.75
N SER A 605 33.07 9.42 19.47
CA SER A 605 32.50 9.52 18.12
C SER A 605 33.49 10.05 17.09
N ARG A 606 34.30 11.05 17.47
CA ARG A 606 35.38 11.56 16.60
C ARG A 606 36.41 10.49 16.29
N ARG A 607 36.89 9.73 17.29
CA ARG A 607 37.86 8.65 17.04
C ARG A 607 37.30 7.61 16.07
N VAL A 608 36.01 7.29 16.15
CA VAL A 608 35.35 6.38 15.18
C VAL A 608 35.41 6.95 13.76
N LEU A 609 35.13 8.24 13.57
CA LEU A 609 35.21 8.87 12.24
C LEU A 609 36.64 8.88 11.69
N GLU A 610 37.65 9.14 12.52
CA GLU A 610 39.06 9.10 12.10
C GLU A 610 39.47 7.68 11.65
N LEU A 611 39.00 6.64 12.36
CA LEU A 611 39.24 5.25 11.97
C LEU A 611 38.53 4.88 10.67
N GLN A 612 37.29 5.35 10.46
CA GLN A 612 36.59 5.19 9.18
C GLN A 612 37.33 5.92 8.05
N LYS A 613 37.83 7.13 8.29
CA LYS A 613 38.64 7.89 7.34
C LYS A 613 39.95 7.16 7.00
N ALA A 614 40.61 6.57 7.99
CA ALA A 614 41.79 5.74 7.79
C ALA A 614 41.49 4.56 6.85
N ALA A 615 40.37 3.86 7.07
CA ALA A 615 39.95 2.74 6.23
C ALA A 615 39.64 3.16 4.78
N VAL A 616 38.99 4.32 4.57
CA VAL A 616 38.74 4.85 3.23
C VAL A 616 40.05 5.21 2.52
N HIS A 617 40.99 5.87 3.21
CA HIS A 617 42.32 6.14 2.65
C HIS A 617 43.06 4.85 2.28
N PHE A 618 43.00 3.81 3.10
CA PHE A 618 43.62 2.54 2.76
C PHE A 618 43.04 1.93 1.48
N LYS A 619 41.70 1.97 1.32
CA LYS A 619 41.00 1.51 0.11
C LYS A 619 41.34 2.36 -1.12
N LEU A 620 41.46 3.68 -0.97
CA LEU A 620 41.93 4.59 -2.02
C LEU A 620 43.37 4.28 -2.43
N GLY A 621 44.26 3.93 -1.49
CA GLY A 621 45.61 3.48 -1.81
C GLY A 621 45.61 2.24 -2.72
N ARG A 622 44.71 1.28 -2.46
CA ARG A 622 44.52 0.09 -3.30
C ARG A 622 43.98 0.45 -4.69
N LEU A 623 43.03 1.37 -4.75
CA LEU A 623 42.48 1.88 -6.00
C LEU A 623 43.56 2.56 -6.87
N GLU A 624 44.35 3.46 -6.29
CA GLU A 624 45.38 4.17 -7.03
C GLU A 624 46.52 3.25 -7.47
N ALA A 625 46.86 2.24 -6.66
CA ALA A 625 47.76 1.17 -7.08
C ALA A 625 47.21 0.41 -8.30
N ALA A 626 45.91 0.08 -8.33
CA ALA A 626 45.27 -0.55 -9.48
C ALA A 626 45.24 0.35 -10.72
N ARG A 627 45.20 1.67 -10.53
CA ARG A 627 45.32 2.69 -11.60
C ARG A 627 46.77 2.96 -12.02
N GLN A 628 47.75 2.29 -11.40
CA GLN A 628 49.18 2.50 -11.63
C GLN A 628 49.63 3.94 -11.30
N LYS A 629 49.04 4.52 -10.25
CA LYS A 629 49.33 5.85 -9.71
C LYS A 629 50.07 5.72 -8.38
N ASP A 630 51.30 5.23 -8.44
CA ASP A 630 52.07 4.81 -7.28
C ASP A 630 52.31 5.92 -6.23
N GLU A 631 52.52 7.16 -6.67
CA GLU A 631 52.69 8.31 -5.77
C GLU A 631 51.41 8.58 -4.96
N LEU A 632 50.26 8.64 -5.64
CA LEU A 632 48.96 8.82 -4.99
C LEU A 632 48.60 7.62 -4.09
N ALA A 633 48.97 6.41 -4.50
CA ALA A 633 48.80 5.21 -3.68
C ALA A 633 49.57 5.34 -2.37
N LEU A 634 50.85 5.73 -2.43
CA LEU A 634 51.69 5.95 -1.26
C LEU A 634 51.15 7.07 -0.35
N GLU A 635 50.67 8.18 -0.90
CA GLU A 635 50.05 9.26 -0.13
C GLU A 635 48.86 8.75 0.69
N HIS A 636 47.98 7.96 0.08
CA HIS A 636 46.81 7.40 0.75
C HIS A 636 47.19 6.35 1.81
N TYR A 637 48.17 5.48 1.56
CA TYR A 637 48.64 4.54 2.59
C TYR A 637 49.31 5.27 3.77
N ARG A 638 50.03 6.37 3.52
CA ARG A 638 50.56 7.23 4.59
C ARG A 638 49.44 7.85 5.42
N ALA A 639 48.41 8.38 4.77
CA ALA A 639 47.26 8.96 5.46
C ALA A 639 46.54 7.92 6.32
N ALA A 640 46.32 6.71 5.81
CA ALA A 640 45.69 5.62 6.57
C ALA A 640 46.49 5.26 7.83
N ALA A 641 47.80 5.03 7.68
CA ALA A 641 48.70 4.69 8.79
C ALA A 641 48.84 5.83 9.81
N LEU A 642 48.80 7.10 9.37
CA LEU A 642 48.84 8.26 10.25
C LEU A 642 47.58 8.35 11.13
N LEU A 643 46.42 8.08 10.55
CA LEU A 643 45.13 8.15 11.25
C LEU A 643 44.91 6.96 12.20
N ASP A 644 45.45 5.79 11.86
CA ASP A 644 45.42 4.60 12.70
C ASP A 644 46.79 3.89 12.81
N PRO A 645 47.74 4.42 13.61
CA PRO A 645 49.10 3.87 13.71
C PRO A 645 49.17 2.48 14.35
N GLY A 646 48.12 2.05 15.04
CA GLY A 646 48.04 0.72 15.66
C GLY A 646 47.67 -0.39 14.66
N ASN A 647 47.27 -0.04 13.44
CA ASN A 647 46.84 -1.00 12.45
C ASN A 647 48.04 -1.55 11.66
N ALA A 648 48.38 -2.80 11.93
CA ALA A 648 49.52 -3.48 11.31
C ALA A 648 49.42 -3.56 9.78
N GLU A 649 48.21 -3.70 9.23
CA GLU A 649 48.00 -3.78 7.77
C GLU A 649 48.35 -2.44 7.09
N TYR A 650 47.92 -1.33 7.70
CA TYR A 650 48.16 0.01 7.15
C TYR A 650 49.66 0.36 7.20
N GLU A 651 50.32 0.04 8.31
CA GLU A 651 51.76 0.23 8.49
C GLU A 651 52.58 -0.64 7.51
N GLN A 652 52.18 -1.89 7.30
CA GLN A 652 52.82 -2.78 6.32
C GLN A 652 52.67 -2.25 4.89
N ALA A 653 51.48 -1.81 4.50
CA ALA A 653 51.25 -1.22 3.19
C ALA A 653 52.09 0.05 2.99
N ARG A 654 52.09 0.97 3.97
CA ARG A 654 52.95 2.17 3.93
C ARG A 654 54.42 1.79 3.72
N ALA A 655 54.96 0.90 4.56
CA ALA A 655 56.36 0.52 4.51
C ALA A 655 56.74 -0.21 3.20
N PHE A 656 55.82 -0.99 2.62
CA PHE A 656 56.02 -1.61 1.31
C PHE A 656 56.12 -0.55 0.20
N TRP A 657 55.13 0.35 0.11
CA TRP A 657 55.08 1.37 -0.94
C TRP A 657 56.20 2.41 -0.81
N GLU A 658 56.66 2.72 0.40
CA GLU A 658 57.83 3.59 0.61
C GLU A 658 59.12 2.97 0.08
N ARG A 659 59.31 1.66 0.28
CA ARG A 659 60.47 0.94 -0.29
C ARG A 659 60.39 0.93 -1.81
N LEU A 660 59.21 0.69 -2.38
CA LEU A 660 59.01 0.70 -3.83
C LEU A 660 59.32 2.06 -4.45
N ALA A 661 58.85 3.15 -3.83
CA ALA A 661 59.13 4.51 -4.29
C ALA A 661 60.64 4.84 -4.26
N ARG A 662 61.34 4.46 -3.19
CA ARG A 662 62.81 4.62 -3.08
C ARG A 662 63.57 3.84 -4.16
N GLN A 663 63.15 2.61 -4.45
CA GLN A 663 63.77 1.80 -5.51
C GLN A 663 63.62 2.44 -6.89
N LYS A 664 62.43 3.00 -7.20
CA LYS A 664 62.20 3.69 -8.47
C LYS A 664 63.00 4.98 -8.61
N GLN A 665 63.16 5.74 -7.53
CA GLN A 665 63.99 6.94 -7.50
C GLN A 665 65.49 6.60 -7.64
N GLY A 666 65.95 5.48 -7.06
CA GLY A 666 67.33 5.00 -7.20
C GLY A 666 67.66 4.42 -8.57
N ALA A 667 66.68 3.86 -9.29
CA ALA A 667 66.87 3.29 -10.63
C ALA A 667 66.79 4.32 -11.78
N GLY A 668 66.27 5.53 -11.53
CA GLY A 668 66.22 6.62 -12.52
C GLY A 668 67.42 7.58 -12.47
N GLY A 669 68.38 7.36 -11.56
CA GLY A 669 69.57 8.18 -11.35
C GLY A 669 70.89 7.52 -11.78
N SER A 670 70.83 6.36 -12.44
CA SER A 670 71.94 5.68 -13.12
C SER A 670 71.66 5.64 -14.61
#